data_AF-W2ZJC9-F1
#
_entry.id   AF-W2ZJC9-F1
#
_cell.length_a   1.000
_cell.length_b   1.000
_cell.length_c   1.000
_cell.angle_alpha   90.00
_cell.angle_beta   90.00
_cell.angle_gamma   90.00
#
_symmetry.space_group_name_H-M   'P 1'
#
loop_
_entity.id
_entity.type
_entity.pdbx_description
1 polymer ?
#
loop_
_entity_poly.entity_id
_entity_poly.type
_entity_poly.pdbx_seq_one_letter_code
_entity_poly.pdbx_strand_id
1 'polypeptide(L)'
;MAEDNDVLLSDQSPFPPLQLTFEEQQHCHDLSLQLLECTLHSYDERLAGITPRHHANLDSARWKLQKTQENASLYSERIRHVRADLHLPEDSWNDPTVLLMVGNIPGPLDEVMFGMSIPSFEALKVRVSTLGNQEIGGAMLARLVGPTDEKPFQNLSIFYMVSQLPWLVSKVVKPRDFVLLSASGVITTADGERIGYDLLQPAPLLQCPPLPKPMIRGKFMFGALYRQQEDGSVDVYIQQYVESMGNLMESFIISSTWQSLLGFFSSPLLAEHKKLQWCVANMKSARRRGIANELSRISMNCSMCSVVFGRAVRSRSNDQKNCVLCLASVCSNCREERVFKELAPHSKKKKLLIKKRQVFVCRPCLEFVQRHKAADIARSYIQEQLTPAASDSSGAGTWGLLYSDSMPTWSPTRSLSMSSDMGRVRSLDSSLVVSGPQLSERGVISISTRRLLFLVWMSIGVAPLLLQARSYLRFLTPHKISRSLLPPDMDVKNTTDLLKHCPVEGLFIAGIWWNVVPAHYYPAEDGKLCHFTVPQYNIHGNYYLGFNTTKASSTTPSSCVNESFPFSHYFYHGSIGYFAFYEEARGTYCAKDKTAYVLVGGLGTYDSNGPWLTYDRGSTEYRESYWYGLSGSAWIAYRILMLRRSYISCKRYGKRCDRLCENLRLNDAVVYVQESMRLSAYDARNYHRVALLYLLVEGLMGDLFLLIAQEGIIGRLQYISLGYNLSGVMSMLFEMVETMHWIGERTQSLIKRLLFNYETMLLGECICAAAMQHYLTALNRSKGFKRSDYEAKLVSPYVWSLVGHGVIVLGCVLVLVTVRSLGAIIYMRVKYGCFAVLITPCCVDSTLGIRGKLIVLGGYAFENRKLYYRLQTLKAFGMMKMQEEDGSEFLVLHKLYWIAIPRRDLFVIGSVNGRKVQPCPERLCNGIVSSFTQVLGGVVGEAGSTRWHRGASSNRVALAPATIKVGSPRNQSSRQVNSTREPSPTKVGTLETS
;
A
#
# COMPACT_ATOMS: atom_id res chain seq x y z
N MET A 1 6.87 -31.91 3.05
CA MET A 1 7.53 -31.60 1.77
C MET A 1 6.50 -30.94 0.89
N ALA A 2 6.76 -29.74 0.37
CA ALA A 2 5.86 -28.95 -0.47
C ALA A 2 6.64 -27.81 -1.17
N GLU A 3 7.74 -28.15 -1.83
CA GLU A 3 8.35 -27.29 -2.86
C GLU A 3 7.88 -27.75 -4.25
N ASP A 4 8.17 -26.95 -5.28
CA ASP A 4 7.84 -27.18 -6.70
C ASP A 4 6.35 -27.31 -7.06
N ASN A 5 5.70 -26.13 -7.18
CA ASN A 5 4.73 -25.89 -8.26
C ASN A 5 4.73 -24.41 -8.74
N ASP A 6 5.82 -23.68 -8.50
CA ASP A 6 6.09 -22.42 -9.19
C ASP A 6 6.47 -22.72 -10.65
N VAL A 7 5.86 -22.02 -11.61
CA VAL A 7 6.29 -22.06 -13.01
C VAL A 7 7.65 -21.40 -13.12
N LEU A 8 8.69 -22.23 -13.02
CA LEU A 8 10.08 -21.82 -12.83
C LEU A 8 10.60 -21.15 -14.10
N LEU A 9 10.71 -19.81 -14.08
CA LEU A 9 11.23 -19.02 -15.21
C LEU A 9 12.55 -19.61 -15.73
N SER A 10 12.56 -20.02 -17.00
CA SER A 10 13.76 -20.50 -17.67
C SER A 10 14.59 -19.33 -18.18
N ASP A 11 15.90 -19.42 -18.00
CA ASP A 11 16.89 -18.52 -18.58
C ASP A 11 17.51 -19.16 -19.84
N GLN A 12 16.71 -19.92 -20.59
CA GLN A 12 17.09 -20.68 -21.78
C GLN A 12 16.00 -20.57 -22.85
N SER A 13 16.42 -20.54 -24.12
CA SER A 13 15.51 -20.66 -25.27
C SER A 13 14.83 -22.04 -25.28
N PRO A 14 13.51 -22.13 -25.56
CA PRO A 14 12.84 -23.39 -25.88
C PRO A 14 13.00 -23.77 -27.37
N PHE A 15 13.49 -22.84 -28.20
CA PHE A 15 13.71 -23.03 -29.64
C PHE A 15 15.17 -23.39 -29.92
N PRO A 16 15.47 -24.11 -31.02
CA PRO A 16 16.83 -24.31 -31.50
C PRO A 16 17.52 -22.96 -31.83
N PRO A 17 18.86 -22.94 -32.00
CA PRO A 17 19.58 -21.75 -32.44
C PRO A 17 18.97 -21.19 -33.73
N LEU A 18 18.58 -19.91 -33.69
CA LEU A 18 17.79 -19.29 -34.76
C LEU A 18 18.68 -18.90 -35.94
N GLN A 19 18.67 -19.73 -37.00
CA GLN A 19 19.30 -19.42 -38.28
C GLN A 19 18.27 -18.79 -39.20
N LEU A 20 18.51 -17.54 -39.61
CA LEU A 20 17.61 -16.76 -40.48
C LEU A 20 18.26 -16.56 -41.84
N THR A 21 17.49 -16.80 -42.89
CA THR A 21 17.86 -16.45 -44.27
C THR A 21 17.98 -14.93 -44.43
N PHE A 22 18.67 -14.47 -45.48
CA PHE A 22 18.77 -13.04 -45.79
C PHE A 22 17.37 -12.40 -45.97
N GLU A 23 16.44 -13.10 -46.60
CA GLU A 23 15.06 -12.66 -46.81
C GLU A 23 14.30 -12.45 -45.50
N GLU A 24 14.46 -13.36 -44.53
CA GLU A 24 13.83 -13.22 -43.19
C GLU A 24 14.46 -12.09 -42.37
N GLN A 25 15.78 -11.87 -42.49
CA GLN A 25 16.46 -10.76 -41.84
C GLN A 25 16.02 -9.42 -42.43
N GLN A 26 15.90 -9.33 -43.76
CA GLN A 26 15.37 -8.16 -44.46
C GLN A 26 13.91 -7.92 -44.09
N HIS A 27 13.06 -8.95 -44.08
CA HIS A 27 11.66 -8.83 -43.67
C HIS A 27 11.53 -8.30 -42.23
N CYS A 28 12.33 -8.79 -41.28
CA CYS A 28 12.38 -8.23 -39.93
C CYS A 28 12.84 -6.75 -39.91
N HIS A 29 13.78 -6.36 -40.76
CA HIS A 29 14.19 -4.97 -40.88
C HIS A 29 13.04 -4.08 -41.40
N ASP A 30 12.36 -4.52 -42.46
CA ASP A 30 11.27 -3.77 -43.10
C ASP A 30 10.05 -3.63 -42.19
N LEU A 31 9.68 -4.69 -41.46
CA LEU A 31 8.64 -4.64 -40.41
C LEU A 31 8.97 -3.59 -39.32
N SER A 32 10.26 -3.43 -38.97
CA SER A 32 10.68 -2.43 -37.98
C SER A 32 10.70 -1.00 -38.53
N LEU A 33 10.92 -0.80 -39.84
CA LEU A 33 10.73 0.49 -40.50
C LEU A 33 9.24 0.87 -40.58
N GLN A 34 8.38 -0.05 -41.00
CA GLN A 34 6.93 0.17 -41.09
C GLN A 34 6.33 0.60 -39.75
N LEU A 35 6.70 -0.07 -38.64
CA LEU A 35 6.26 0.35 -37.31
C LEU A 35 6.82 1.73 -36.91
N LEU A 36 8.05 2.07 -37.29
CA LEU A 36 8.62 3.40 -37.03
C LEU A 36 7.83 4.48 -37.78
N GLU A 37 7.58 4.29 -39.07
CA GLU A 37 6.84 5.21 -39.93
C GLU A 37 5.40 5.42 -39.46
N CYS A 38 4.66 4.35 -39.14
CA CYS A 38 3.32 4.45 -38.57
C CYS A 38 3.31 5.16 -37.19
N THR A 39 4.35 4.99 -36.37
CA THR A 39 4.45 5.68 -35.08
C THR A 39 4.79 7.17 -35.26
N LEU A 40 5.64 7.52 -36.22
CA LEU A 40 5.96 8.91 -36.58
C LEU A 40 4.73 9.64 -37.15
N HIS A 41 4.01 9.05 -38.10
CA HIS A 41 2.76 9.63 -38.61
C HIS A 41 1.74 9.88 -37.48
N SER A 42 1.59 8.92 -36.56
CA SER A 42 0.69 9.03 -35.40
C SER A 42 1.17 10.05 -34.35
N TYR A 43 2.45 10.44 -34.38
CA TYR A 43 3.05 11.51 -33.58
C TYR A 43 2.82 12.89 -34.22
N ASP A 44 2.97 12.99 -35.54
CA ASP A 44 2.76 14.24 -36.28
C ASP A 44 1.26 14.63 -36.32
N GLU A 45 0.35 13.65 -36.41
CA GLU A 45 -1.09 13.84 -36.15
C GLU A 45 -1.35 14.55 -34.80
N ARG A 46 -0.56 14.24 -33.76
CA ARG A 46 -0.66 14.90 -32.44
C ARG A 46 -0.07 16.32 -32.46
N LEU A 47 1.00 16.58 -33.22
CA LEU A 47 1.67 17.88 -33.25
C LEU A 47 0.90 18.95 -34.04
N ALA A 48 0.04 18.55 -34.98
CA ALA A 48 -0.85 19.48 -35.70
C ALA A 48 -1.76 20.31 -34.76
N GLY A 49 -2.01 19.82 -33.54
CA GLY A 49 -2.61 20.59 -32.44
C GLY A 49 -1.59 21.51 -31.75
N ILE A 50 -1.61 22.80 -32.10
CA ILE A 50 -0.64 23.83 -31.67
C ILE A 50 -0.28 23.79 -30.16
N THR A 51 1.03 23.77 -29.88
CA THR A 51 1.74 23.67 -28.58
C THR A 51 1.76 22.29 -27.90
N PRO A 52 2.94 21.64 -27.76
CA PRO A 52 3.14 20.53 -26.83
C PRO A 52 2.82 20.96 -25.39
N ARG A 53 2.04 20.14 -24.67
CA ARG A 53 1.67 20.36 -23.26
C ARG A 53 1.54 19.03 -22.52
N HIS A 54 1.60 19.07 -21.18
CA HIS A 54 1.35 17.91 -20.28
C HIS A 54 -0.01 17.22 -20.49
N HIS A 55 -0.94 17.90 -21.15
CA HIS A 55 -2.15 17.33 -21.73
C HIS A 55 -2.11 17.61 -23.24
N ALA A 56 -1.97 16.56 -24.05
CA ALA A 56 -2.18 16.71 -25.49
C ALA A 56 -3.67 16.98 -25.75
N ASN A 57 -3.97 17.90 -26.68
CA ASN A 57 -5.34 18.24 -27.09
C ASN A 57 -5.89 17.18 -28.07
N LEU A 58 -5.82 15.92 -27.66
CA LEU A 58 -6.31 14.78 -28.42
C LEU A 58 -7.83 14.85 -28.54
N ASP A 59 -8.36 14.40 -29.68
CA ASP A 59 -9.80 14.25 -29.85
C ASP A 59 -10.40 13.40 -28.72
N SER A 60 -11.37 13.99 -28.01
CA SER A 60 -12.04 13.38 -26.86
C SER A 60 -13.10 12.33 -27.25
N ALA A 61 -13.48 12.24 -28.53
CA ALA A 61 -14.35 11.19 -29.07
C ALA A 61 -13.57 9.89 -29.37
N ARG A 62 -12.32 10.00 -29.84
CA ARG A 62 -11.37 8.89 -30.00
C ARG A 62 -10.69 8.51 -28.68
N TRP A 63 -10.17 9.48 -27.93
CA TRP A 63 -9.34 9.22 -26.74
C TRP A 63 -10.06 9.50 -25.42
N LYS A 64 -9.79 8.66 -24.42
CA LYS A 64 -10.26 8.79 -23.04
C LYS A 64 -9.06 8.89 -22.11
N LEU A 65 -8.87 10.05 -21.48
CA LEU A 65 -7.86 10.21 -20.42
C LEU A 65 -8.19 9.25 -19.26
N GLN A 66 -7.21 8.41 -18.88
CA GLN A 66 -7.34 7.43 -17.80
C GLN A 66 -6.62 7.89 -16.52
N LYS A 67 -5.40 8.42 -16.66
CA LYS A 67 -4.52 8.81 -15.54
C LYS A 67 -3.54 9.90 -15.95
N THR A 68 -3.16 10.75 -15.01
CA THR A 68 -2.03 11.70 -15.14
C THR A 68 -1.21 11.66 -13.85
N GLN A 69 0.11 11.81 -13.97
CA GLN A 69 1.04 12.00 -12.87
C GLN A 69 2.19 12.89 -13.34
N GLU A 70 2.36 14.04 -12.67
CA GLU A 70 3.48 14.99 -12.87
C GLU A 70 3.75 15.31 -14.36
N ASN A 71 4.69 14.60 -14.97
CA ASN A 71 5.13 14.85 -16.34
C ASN A 71 4.49 13.94 -17.41
N ALA A 72 3.56 13.04 -17.06
CA ALA A 72 2.99 12.09 -18.03
C ALA A 72 1.47 11.83 -17.86
N SER A 73 0.78 11.66 -18.98
CA SER A 73 -0.67 11.38 -19.09
C SER A 73 -0.92 10.14 -19.96
N LEU A 74 -1.74 9.20 -19.47
CA LEU A 74 -2.17 7.98 -20.17
C LEU A 74 -3.63 8.08 -20.61
N TYR A 75 -3.86 7.77 -21.87
CA TYR A 75 -5.15 7.72 -22.55
C TYR A 75 -5.40 6.29 -23.05
N SER A 76 -6.67 5.88 -23.10
CA SER A 76 -7.10 4.69 -23.86
C SER A 76 -7.98 5.12 -25.03
N GLU A 77 -7.96 4.34 -26.10
CA GLU A 77 -8.90 4.53 -27.20
C GLU A 77 -10.33 4.15 -26.76
N ARG A 78 -11.35 4.80 -27.34
CA ARG A 78 -12.78 4.56 -27.05
C ARG A 78 -13.45 3.68 -28.11
N ILE A 79 -12.94 3.71 -29.33
CA ILE A 79 -13.51 3.04 -30.51
C ILE A 79 -12.61 1.83 -30.80
N ARG A 80 -13.14 0.61 -30.65
CA ARG A 80 -12.37 -0.64 -30.85
C ARG A 80 -12.63 -1.36 -32.18
N HIS A 81 -13.64 -0.91 -32.94
CA HIS A 81 -14.12 -1.62 -34.13
C HIS A 81 -13.78 -0.90 -35.45
N VAL A 82 -12.98 0.17 -35.40
CA VAL A 82 -12.59 0.94 -36.60
C VAL A 82 -11.10 1.27 -36.53
N ARG A 83 -10.28 0.33 -37.01
CA ARG A 83 -9.18 0.64 -37.94
C ARG A 83 -8.92 -0.55 -38.87
N ALA A 84 -8.82 -0.24 -40.16
CA ALA A 84 -8.12 -1.06 -41.18
C ALA A 84 -6.90 -0.29 -41.74
N ASP A 85 -6.60 0.85 -41.11
CA ASP A 85 -5.69 1.93 -41.45
C ASP A 85 -4.57 2.05 -40.39
N LEU A 86 -4.14 0.89 -39.90
CA LEU A 86 -2.81 0.62 -39.36
C LEU A 86 -2.29 -0.60 -40.11
N HIS A 87 -1.12 -0.51 -40.74
CA HIS A 87 -0.42 -1.67 -41.30
C HIS A 87 0.21 -2.51 -40.17
N LEU A 88 -0.65 -3.06 -39.30
CA LEU A 88 -0.24 -4.02 -38.28
C LEU A 88 0.29 -5.28 -38.98
N PRO A 89 1.51 -5.75 -38.63
CA PRO A 89 1.94 -7.08 -39.02
C PRO A 89 0.93 -8.12 -38.49
N GLU A 90 0.36 -8.89 -39.43
CA GLU A 90 -0.79 -9.79 -39.28
C GLU A 90 -2.15 -9.10 -38.99
N ASP A 91 -3.13 -9.28 -39.88
CA ASP A 91 -4.54 -8.87 -39.73
C ASP A 91 -5.35 -9.61 -38.63
N SER A 92 -4.67 -10.16 -37.62
CA SER A 92 -5.23 -11.11 -36.66
C SER A 92 -5.01 -10.70 -35.19
N TRP A 93 -5.49 -9.51 -34.81
CA TRP A 93 -5.50 -9.01 -33.43
C TRP A 93 -6.90 -9.07 -32.82
N ASN A 94 -7.06 -9.76 -31.68
CA ASN A 94 -8.38 -10.00 -31.06
C ASN A 94 -8.69 -9.02 -29.92
N ASP A 95 -9.55 -8.02 -30.19
CA ASP A 95 -9.92 -6.94 -29.25
C ASP A 95 -8.69 -6.28 -28.59
N PRO A 96 -7.79 -5.65 -29.38
CA PRO A 96 -6.59 -5.02 -28.84
C PRO A 96 -6.95 -3.79 -28.00
N THR A 97 -6.46 -3.75 -26.76
CA THR A 97 -6.53 -2.56 -25.91
C THR A 97 -5.43 -1.58 -26.36
N VAL A 98 -5.83 -0.51 -27.05
CA VAL A 98 -4.92 0.56 -27.52
C VAL A 98 -4.76 1.63 -26.44
N LEU A 99 -3.50 1.93 -26.13
CA LEU A 99 -3.10 2.85 -25.06
C LEU A 99 -2.04 3.83 -25.56
N LEU A 100 -2.23 5.11 -25.26
CA LEU A 100 -1.32 6.20 -25.64
C LEU A 100 -0.86 6.93 -24.39
N MET A 101 0.44 7.02 -24.17
CA MET A 101 1.04 7.77 -23.08
C MET A 101 1.96 8.86 -23.62
N VAL A 102 1.74 10.10 -23.16
CA VAL A 102 2.48 11.29 -23.60
C VAL A 102 3.01 12.07 -22.40
N GLY A 103 4.14 12.75 -22.55
CA GLY A 103 4.76 13.50 -21.45
C GLY A 103 6.14 14.07 -21.78
N ASN A 104 6.89 14.50 -20.76
CA ASN A 104 8.24 15.04 -20.91
C ASN A 104 9.23 14.42 -19.90
N ILE A 105 10.45 14.07 -20.35
CA ILE A 105 11.58 13.68 -19.50
C ILE A 105 12.59 14.84 -19.38
N PRO A 106 12.90 15.32 -18.17
CA PRO A 106 13.96 16.31 -17.97
C PRO A 106 15.35 15.65 -18.08
N GLY A 107 16.03 15.90 -19.19
CA GLY A 107 17.39 15.43 -19.47
C GLY A 107 17.59 15.13 -20.96
N PRO A 108 18.85 15.17 -21.46
CA PRO A 108 19.10 15.07 -22.90
C PRO A 108 18.86 13.66 -23.44
N LEU A 109 18.49 13.58 -24.71
CA LEU A 109 18.07 12.35 -25.43
C LEU A 109 19.04 11.16 -25.23
N ASP A 110 20.34 11.41 -25.24
CA ASP A 110 21.36 10.38 -25.10
C ASP A 110 21.26 9.62 -23.75
N GLU A 111 20.79 10.28 -22.68
CA GLU A 111 20.53 9.63 -21.39
C GLU A 111 19.29 8.74 -21.44
N VAL A 112 18.23 9.19 -22.11
CA VAL A 112 17.00 8.41 -22.32
C VAL A 112 17.32 7.14 -23.11
N MET A 113 18.02 7.28 -24.24
CA MET A 113 18.41 6.16 -25.10
C MET A 113 19.38 5.19 -24.41
N PHE A 114 20.38 5.70 -23.67
CA PHE A 114 21.28 4.84 -22.91
C PHE A 114 20.61 4.17 -21.71
N GLY A 115 19.64 4.83 -21.07
CA GLY A 115 18.79 4.22 -20.05
C GLY A 115 17.99 3.05 -20.62
N MET A 116 17.34 3.26 -21.77
CA MET A 116 16.44 2.30 -22.39
C MET A 116 17.13 1.17 -23.17
N SER A 117 18.38 1.34 -23.59
CA SER A 117 19.11 0.35 -24.42
C SER A 117 19.10 -1.08 -23.87
N ILE A 118 18.82 -2.04 -24.75
CA ILE A 118 18.76 -3.48 -24.48
C ILE A 118 19.86 -4.20 -25.29
N PRO A 119 21.13 -4.18 -24.84
CA PRO A 119 22.18 -4.94 -25.52
C PRO A 119 22.04 -6.46 -25.35
N SER A 120 21.31 -6.95 -24.36
CA SER A 120 21.08 -8.39 -24.17
C SER A 120 19.80 -8.67 -23.37
N PHE A 121 19.40 -9.94 -23.27
CA PHE A 121 18.23 -10.32 -22.48
C PHE A 121 18.43 -10.07 -20.97
N GLU A 122 19.67 -10.16 -20.49
CA GLU A 122 20.08 -9.76 -19.14
C GLU A 122 19.77 -8.28 -18.87
N ALA A 123 20.09 -7.41 -19.82
CA ALA A 123 19.76 -5.99 -19.74
C ALA A 123 18.25 -5.75 -19.77
N LEU A 124 17.49 -6.51 -20.55
CA LEU A 124 16.01 -6.47 -20.56
C LEU A 124 15.43 -6.91 -19.21
N LYS A 125 15.94 -8.01 -18.64
CA LYS A 125 15.55 -8.54 -17.32
C LYS A 125 15.83 -7.51 -16.20
N VAL A 126 16.93 -6.76 -16.28
CA VAL A 126 17.22 -5.63 -15.38
C VAL A 126 16.33 -4.41 -15.66
N ARG A 127 16.07 -4.03 -16.92
CA ARG A 127 15.16 -2.94 -17.31
C ARG A 127 13.75 -3.19 -16.77
N VAL A 128 13.13 -4.32 -17.11
CA VAL A 128 11.77 -4.69 -16.69
C VAL A 128 11.65 -4.80 -15.16
N SER A 129 12.63 -5.41 -14.48
CA SER A 129 12.58 -5.49 -13.02
C SER A 129 12.83 -4.14 -12.34
N THR A 130 13.70 -3.27 -12.87
CA THR A 130 13.95 -1.96 -12.25
C THR A 130 12.77 -1.01 -12.43
N LEU A 131 12.12 -1.04 -13.60
CA LEU A 131 11.04 -0.13 -13.96
C LEU A 131 9.66 -0.63 -13.53
N GLY A 132 9.27 -1.84 -13.93
CA GLY A 132 7.94 -2.42 -13.63
C GLY A 132 7.87 -3.24 -12.34
N ASN A 133 9.02 -3.48 -11.68
CA ASN A 133 9.16 -4.41 -10.55
C ASN A 133 8.58 -5.82 -10.81
N GLN A 134 8.73 -6.28 -12.06
CA GLN A 134 8.30 -7.59 -12.56
C GLN A 134 9.53 -8.46 -12.87
N GLU A 135 9.38 -9.78 -12.79
CA GLU A 135 10.44 -10.72 -13.18
C GLU A 135 10.04 -11.49 -14.44
N ILE A 136 11.01 -11.65 -15.33
CA ILE A 136 10.87 -12.28 -16.65
C ILE A 136 11.99 -13.30 -16.85
N GLY A 137 11.68 -14.37 -17.58
CA GLY A 137 12.63 -15.36 -18.10
C GLY A 137 12.59 -15.34 -19.62
N GLY A 138 13.57 -15.98 -20.26
CA GLY A 138 13.71 -15.96 -21.71
C GLY A 138 15.16 -15.90 -22.16
N ALA A 139 15.36 -15.53 -23.43
CA ALA A 139 16.66 -15.45 -24.08
C ALA A 139 16.61 -14.55 -25.33
N MET A 140 17.74 -13.94 -25.71
CA MET A 140 17.90 -13.37 -27.05
C MET A 140 18.12 -14.52 -28.04
N LEU A 141 17.36 -14.53 -29.14
CA LEU A 141 17.38 -15.61 -30.13
C LEU A 141 18.34 -15.29 -31.29
N ALA A 142 18.33 -14.04 -31.75
CA ALA A 142 19.22 -13.53 -32.77
C ALA A 142 19.43 -12.01 -32.61
N ARG A 143 20.56 -11.52 -33.16
CA ARG A 143 20.78 -10.11 -33.44
C ARG A 143 20.92 -9.93 -34.94
N LEU A 144 20.20 -8.95 -35.49
CA LEU A 144 20.27 -8.57 -36.89
C LEU A 144 21.17 -7.34 -37.07
N VAL A 145 21.02 -6.34 -36.20
CA VAL A 145 21.84 -5.12 -36.22
C VAL A 145 22.30 -4.77 -34.81
N GLY A 146 23.57 -4.43 -34.65
CA GLY A 146 24.17 -3.95 -33.39
C GLY A 146 24.47 -2.45 -33.39
N PRO A 147 24.92 -1.91 -32.24
CA PRO A 147 25.35 -0.53 -32.14
C PRO A 147 26.71 -0.31 -32.82
N THR A 148 26.91 0.87 -33.41
CA THR A 148 28.18 1.30 -34.02
C THR A 148 28.71 2.56 -33.33
N ASP A 149 29.96 2.97 -33.60
CA ASP A 149 30.53 4.17 -32.96
C ASP A 149 29.78 5.47 -33.34
N GLU A 150 29.27 5.53 -34.57
CA GLU A 150 28.36 6.58 -35.05
C GLU A 150 26.96 6.46 -34.44
N LYS A 151 26.43 5.23 -34.33
CA LYS A 151 25.06 4.94 -33.88
C LYS A 151 25.07 4.04 -32.62
N PRO A 152 25.55 4.54 -31.46
CA PRO A 152 25.82 3.73 -30.27
C PRO A 152 24.56 3.23 -29.54
N PHE A 153 23.36 3.62 -29.99
CA PHE A 153 22.07 3.16 -29.48
C PHE A 153 21.30 2.30 -30.49
N GLN A 154 21.90 1.99 -31.64
CA GLN A 154 21.28 1.14 -32.66
C GLN A 154 21.19 -0.31 -32.19
N ASN A 155 20.02 -0.91 -32.37
CA ASN A 155 19.79 -2.33 -32.13
C ASN A 155 18.63 -2.80 -33.02
N LEU A 156 18.77 -3.98 -33.60
CA LEU A 156 17.68 -4.79 -34.13
C LEU A 156 17.93 -6.23 -33.67
N SER A 157 17.14 -6.72 -32.71
CA SER A 157 17.31 -8.06 -32.13
C SER A 157 15.98 -8.75 -31.90
N ILE A 158 15.99 -10.08 -31.98
CA ILE A 158 14.84 -10.95 -31.73
C ILE A 158 15.05 -11.65 -30.38
N PHE A 159 14.03 -11.65 -29.52
CA PHE A 159 14.09 -12.35 -28.24
C PHE A 159 12.79 -13.09 -27.88
N TYR A 160 12.96 -14.15 -27.09
CA TYR A 160 11.89 -14.89 -26.44
C TYR A 160 11.73 -14.41 -25.00
N MET A 161 10.50 -14.22 -24.54
CA MET A 161 10.18 -13.82 -23.17
C MET A 161 9.00 -14.61 -22.59
N VAL A 162 9.12 -15.00 -21.32
CA VAL A 162 8.01 -15.44 -20.46
C VAL A 162 7.85 -14.47 -19.30
N SER A 163 6.62 -14.02 -19.06
CA SER A 163 6.26 -13.14 -17.96
C SER A 163 5.58 -13.92 -16.83
N GLN A 164 6.10 -13.83 -15.60
CA GLN A 164 5.31 -14.24 -14.42
C GLN A 164 4.23 -13.20 -14.10
N LEU A 165 2.98 -13.65 -14.08
CA LEU A 165 1.85 -12.88 -13.55
C LEU A 165 1.81 -13.02 -12.01
N PRO A 166 1.31 -12.01 -11.26
CA PRO A 166 1.13 -12.14 -9.81
C PRO A 166 0.28 -13.35 -9.44
N TRP A 167 0.59 -14.01 -8.31
CA TRP A 167 0.02 -15.33 -7.95
C TRP A 167 -1.51 -15.43 -7.91
N LEU A 168 -2.21 -14.33 -7.63
CA LEU A 168 -3.67 -14.25 -7.70
C LEU A 168 -4.20 -14.32 -9.14
N VAL A 169 -3.45 -13.73 -10.08
CA VAL A 169 -3.79 -13.63 -11.50
C VAL A 169 -3.39 -14.89 -12.25
N SER A 170 -2.25 -15.51 -11.91
CA SER A 170 -1.79 -16.76 -12.54
C SER A 170 -2.68 -17.98 -12.28
N LYS A 171 -3.58 -17.91 -11.28
CA LYS A 171 -4.63 -18.93 -11.06
C LYS A 171 -5.85 -18.79 -11.98
N VAL A 172 -5.99 -17.67 -12.69
CA VAL A 172 -7.15 -17.36 -13.56
C VAL A 172 -6.73 -17.14 -15.01
N VAL A 173 -5.51 -16.63 -15.23
CA VAL A 173 -4.94 -16.34 -16.54
C VAL A 173 -3.85 -17.36 -16.87
N LYS A 174 -3.97 -18.01 -18.02
CA LYS A 174 -2.96 -18.95 -18.54
C LYS A 174 -1.62 -18.24 -18.76
N PRO A 175 -0.48 -18.92 -18.53
CA PRO A 175 0.83 -18.32 -18.79
C PRO A 175 0.97 -17.96 -20.28
N ARG A 176 1.63 -16.83 -20.57
CA ARG A 176 1.91 -16.39 -21.93
C ARG A 176 3.41 -16.32 -22.21
N ASP A 177 3.79 -16.79 -23.40
CA ASP A 177 5.10 -16.60 -23.99
C ASP A 177 5.03 -15.58 -25.14
N PHE A 178 6.14 -14.92 -25.41
CA PHE A 178 6.25 -13.89 -26.44
C PHE A 178 7.53 -14.14 -27.25
N VAL A 179 7.44 -13.99 -28.57
CA VAL A 179 8.60 -13.97 -29.49
C VAL A 179 8.53 -12.63 -30.19
N LEU A 180 9.53 -11.79 -29.93
CA LEU A 180 9.43 -10.35 -30.14
C LEU A 180 10.66 -9.83 -30.90
N LEU A 181 10.39 -9.00 -31.90
CA LEU A 181 11.35 -8.20 -32.62
C LEU A 181 11.44 -6.83 -31.93
N SER A 182 12.66 -6.41 -31.57
CA SER A 182 12.91 -5.14 -30.90
C SER A 182 13.92 -4.31 -31.69
N ALA A 183 13.57 -3.05 -31.96
CA ALA A 183 14.39 -2.10 -32.68
C ALA A 183 14.57 -0.82 -31.86
N SER A 184 15.80 -0.29 -31.76
CA SER A 184 16.04 1.02 -31.15
C SER A 184 17.11 1.79 -31.90
N GLY A 185 17.09 3.12 -31.78
CA GLY A 185 18.08 3.99 -32.41
C GLY A 185 17.76 5.47 -32.24
N VAL A 186 18.46 6.31 -32.99
CA VAL A 186 18.18 7.75 -33.12
C VAL A 186 18.19 8.09 -34.60
N ILE A 187 17.14 8.78 -35.06
CA ILE A 187 17.08 9.40 -36.38
C ILE A 187 17.25 10.92 -36.26
N THR A 188 17.58 11.56 -37.38
CA THR A 188 17.60 13.01 -37.52
C THR A 188 16.66 13.39 -38.65
N THR A 189 15.75 14.34 -38.43
CA THR A 189 14.82 14.84 -39.46
C THR A 189 15.55 15.71 -40.50
N ALA A 190 14.89 16.04 -41.61
CA ALA A 190 15.42 17.00 -42.58
C ALA A 190 15.70 18.38 -41.95
N ASP A 191 14.90 18.77 -40.96
CA ASP A 191 15.03 20.00 -40.17
C ASP A 191 16.14 19.94 -39.09
N GLY A 192 16.85 18.80 -38.99
CA GLY A 192 17.94 18.59 -38.03
C GLY A 192 17.50 18.13 -36.63
N GLU A 193 16.22 17.85 -36.40
CA GLU A 193 15.72 17.42 -35.10
C GLU A 193 16.09 15.98 -34.78
N ARG A 194 16.52 15.70 -33.54
CA ARG A 194 16.89 14.34 -33.10
C ARG A 194 15.71 13.66 -32.43
N ILE A 195 15.30 12.52 -32.98
CA ILE A 195 14.24 11.66 -32.44
C ILE A 195 14.83 10.29 -32.13
N GLY A 196 14.84 9.92 -30.85
CA GLY A 196 15.13 8.55 -30.42
C GLY A 196 13.90 7.66 -30.57
N TYR A 197 14.10 6.39 -30.90
CA TYR A 197 13.02 5.41 -30.99
C TYR A 197 13.35 4.12 -30.22
N ASP A 198 12.33 3.53 -29.61
CA ASP A 198 12.35 2.20 -28.97
C ASP A 198 11.05 1.49 -29.38
N LEU A 199 11.18 0.40 -30.13
CA LEU A 199 10.08 -0.33 -30.77
C LEU A 199 10.11 -1.78 -30.35
N LEU A 200 8.92 -2.38 -30.23
CA LEU A 200 8.73 -3.79 -29.92
C LEU A 200 7.48 -4.31 -30.62
N GLN A 201 7.56 -5.45 -31.29
CA GLN A 201 6.43 -6.11 -31.95
C GLN A 201 6.60 -7.63 -32.01
N PRO A 202 5.54 -8.41 -32.30
CA PRO A 202 5.68 -9.85 -32.56
C PRO A 202 6.64 -10.11 -33.73
N ALA A 203 7.45 -11.16 -33.65
CA ALA A 203 8.28 -11.61 -34.76
C ALA A 203 7.60 -12.81 -35.47
N PRO A 204 7.17 -12.69 -36.75
CA PRO A 204 6.49 -13.76 -37.48
C PRO A 204 7.49 -14.80 -37.98
N LEU A 205 7.93 -15.70 -37.09
CA LEU A 205 8.98 -16.69 -37.35
C LEU A 205 8.47 -18.12 -37.23
N LEU A 206 8.52 -18.87 -38.33
CA LEU A 206 8.09 -20.28 -38.41
C LEU A 206 8.97 -21.21 -37.54
N GLN A 207 10.23 -20.84 -37.31
CA GLN A 207 11.18 -21.52 -36.44
C GLN A 207 10.84 -21.40 -34.94
N CYS A 208 9.93 -20.48 -34.59
CA CYS A 208 9.55 -20.17 -33.21
C CYS A 208 8.04 -20.45 -32.95
N PRO A 209 7.54 -21.67 -33.21
CA PRO A 209 6.11 -22.00 -33.11
C PRO A 209 5.54 -21.78 -31.70
N PRO A 210 4.22 -21.66 -31.53
CA PRO A 210 3.58 -21.60 -30.22
C PRO A 210 3.93 -22.82 -29.36
N LEU A 211 4.24 -22.59 -28.08
CA LEU A 211 4.61 -23.65 -27.15
C LEU A 211 3.39 -24.51 -26.76
N PRO A 212 3.59 -25.78 -26.31
CA PRO A 212 2.51 -26.64 -25.87
C PRO A 212 1.63 -26.01 -24.75
N LYS A 213 0.34 -26.35 -24.78
CA LYS A 213 -0.63 -26.00 -23.73
C LYS A 213 -0.09 -26.49 -22.36
N PRO A 214 -0.21 -25.70 -21.27
CA PRO A 214 -1.11 -24.56 -21.09
C PRO A 214 -0.59 -23.20 -21.56
N MET A 215 0.61 -23.11 -22.15
CA MET A 215 1.15 -21.84 -22.66
C MET A 215 0.28 -21.28 -23.80
N ILE A 216 0.26 -19.95 -23.93
CA ILE A 216 -0.36 -19.22 -25.04
C ILE A 216 0.61 -18.16 -25.57
N ARG A 217 0.89 -18.17 -26.88
CA ARG A 217 1.62 -17.10 -27.55
C ARG A 217 0.83 -15.79 -27.43
N GLY A 218 1.38 -14.80 -26.74
CA GLY A 218 0.75 -13.47 -26.59
C GLY A 218 1.18 -12.52 -27.70
N LYS A 219 0.23 -11.76 -28.26
CA LYS A 219 0.54 -10.60 -29.12
C LYS A 219 0.72 -9.34 -28.27
N PHE A 220 1.84 -8.66 -28.47
CA PHE A 220 2.18 -7.42 -27.79
C PHE A 220 3.05 -6.53 -28.66
N MET A 221 2.71 -5.23 -28.74
CA MET A 221 3.44 -4.24 -29.53
C MET A 221 3.47 -2.88 -28.83
N PHE A 222 4.56 -2.13 -28.99
CA PHE A 222 4.59 -0.68 -28.77
C PHE A 222 5.57 0.03 -29.72
N GLY A 223 5.25 1.29 -30.01
CA GLY A 223 6.19 2.26 -30.57
C GLY A 223 6.39 3.41 -29.58
N ALA A 224 7.64 3.67 -29.20
CA ALA A 224 8.02 4.79 -28.34
C ALA A 224 8.97 5.75 -29.08
N LEU A 225 8.66 7.04 -29.01
CA LEU A 225 9.43 8.13 -29.61
C LEU A 225 9.86 9.14 -28.53
N TYR A 226 11.04 9.70 -28.74
CA TYR A 226 11.76 10.58 -27.83
C TYR A 226 12.33 11.78 -28.61
N ARG A 227 11.55 12.86 -28.76
CA ARG A 227 11.97 14.05 -29.53
C ARG A 227 12.67 15.06 -28.63
N GLN A 228 13.95 15.29 -28.91
CA GLN A 228 14.76 16.29 -28.20
C GLN A 228 14.17 17.70 -28.40
N GLN A 229 13.99 18.44 -27.32
CA GLN A 229 13.48 19.81 -27.31
C GLN A 229 14.60 20.85 -27.21
N GLU A 230 14.32 22.10 -27.59
CA GLU A 230 15.27 23.24 -27.52
C GLU A 230 15.81 23.49 -26.09
N ASP A 231 14.99 23.25 -25.07
CA ASP A 231 15.36 23.43 -23.65
C ASP A 231 16.24 22.28 -23.09
N GLY A 232 16.57 21.29 -23.92
CA GLY A 232 17.33 20.10 -23.54
C GLY A 232 16.50 19.02 -22.84
N SER A 233 15.18 19.16 -22.78
CA SER A 233 14.24 18.10 -22.38
C SER A 233 13.85 17.20 -23.55
N VAL A 234 13.00 16.20 -23.30
CA VAL A 234 12.58 15.20 -24.30
C VAL A 234 11.07 15.01 -24.22
N ASP A 235 10.35 15.40 -25.26
CA ASP A 235 8.94 15.03 -25.43
C ASP A 235 8.84 13.54 -25.75
N VAL A 236 7.91 12.87 -25.07
CA VAL A 236 7.73 11.42 -25.10
C VAL A 236 6.36 11.11 -25.65
N TYR A 237 6.32 10.17 -26.58
CA TYR A 237 5.09 9.56 -27.11
C TYR A 237 5.26 8.06 -27.12
N ILE A 238 4.33 7.33 -26.51
CA ILE A 238 4.34 5.86 -26.50
C ILE A 238 2.95 5.37 -26.84
N GLN A 239 2.80 4.71 -27.98
CA GLN A 239 1.57 4.03 -28.38
C GLN A 239 1.76 2.52 -28.24
N GLN A 240 0.81 1.87 -27.56
CA GLN A 240 0.93 0.49 -27.11
C GLN A 240 -0.35 -0.29 -27.43
N TYR A 241 -0.18 -1.50 -27.96
CA TYR A 241 -1.24 -2.43 -28.35
C TYR A 241 -1.10 -3.72 -27.54
N VAL A 242 -2.14 -4.05 -26.76
CA VAL A 242 -2.18 -5.26 -25.92
C VAL A 242 -3.39 -6.10 -26.30
N GLU A 243 -3.18 -7.30 -26.85
CA GLU A 243 -4.26 -8.23 -27.13
C GLU A 243 -4.89 -8.74 -25.82
N SER A 244 -6.22 -8.71 -25.74
CA SER A 244 -6.96 -9.01 -24.51
C SER A 244 -6.53 -10.35 -23.88
N MET A 245 -6.37 -10.35 -22.55
CA MET A 245 -5.76 -11.47 -21.80
C MET A 245 -6.81 -12.54 -21.43
N GLY A 246 -7.79 -12.78 -22.31
CA GLY A 246 -9.04 -13.48 -21.98
C GLY A 246 -9.93 -12.62 -21.08
N ASN A 247 -10.63 -13.24 -20.13
CA ASN A 247 -11.61 -12.60 -19.23
C ASN A 247 -11.00 -11.59 -18.21
N LEU A 248 -9.84 -10.99 -18.47
CA LEU A 248 -9.33 -9.91 -17.64
C LEU A 248 -10.11 -8.62 -17.89
N MET A 249 -10.71 -8.11 -16.82
CA MET A 249 -11.37 -6.80 -16.80
C MET A 249 -10.40 -5.71 -17.28
N GLU A 250 -10.79 -4.95 -18.30
CA GLU A 250 -10.04 -3.86 -18.96
C GLU A 250 -9.24 -2.97 -17.98
N SER A 251 -9.86 -2.58 -16.86
CA SER A 251 -9.25 -1.79 -15.78
C SER A 251 -7.95 -2.38 -15.23
N PHE A 252 -7.81 -3.71 -15.20
CA PHE A 252 -6.55 -4.38 -14.84
C PHE A 252 -5.47 -4.17 -15.91
N ILE A 253 -5.79 -4.33 -17.20
CA ILE A 253 -4.86 -4.12 -18.32
C ILE A 253 -4.36 -2.67 -18.32
N ILE A 254 -5.28 -1.71 -18.25
CA ILE A 254 -4.97 -0.27 -18.17
C ILE A 254 -4.12 0.03 -16.93
N SER A 255 -4.39 -0.61 -15.78
CA SER A 255 -3.65 -0.33 -14.55
C SER A 255 -2.30 -1.04 -14.44
N SER A 256 -2.09 -2.17 -15.11
CA SER A 256 -0.78 -2.81 -15.25
C SER A 256 0.09 -2.08 -16.27
N THR A 257 -0.47 -1.73 -17.42
CA THR A 257 0.21 -0.96 -18.46
C THR A 257 0.67 0.41 -17.97
N TRP A 258 -0.14 1.12 -17.19
CA TRP A 258 0.25 2.38 -16.53
C TRP A 258 1.56 2.28 -15.74
N GLN A 259 1.76 1.20 -14.96
CA GLN A 259 3.00 1.02 -14.19
C GLN A 259 4.19 0.71 -15.11
N SER A 260 3.95 -0.05 -16.17
CA SER A 260 4.98 -0.40 -17.17
C SER A 260 5.46 0.83 -17.94
N LEU A 261 4.54 1.67 -18.41
CA LEU A 261 4.84 2.87 -19.19
C LEU A 261 5.41 4.02 -18.35
N LEU A 262 5.00 4.20 -17.09
CA LEU A 262 5.69 5.11 -16.16
C LEU A 262 7.19 4.81 -16.04
N GLY A 263 7.58 3.55 -16.23
CA GLY A 263 8.97 3.12 -16.30
C GLY A 263 9.78 3.87 -17.36
N PHE A 264 9.19 4.17 -18.52
CA PHE A 264 9.90 4.81 -19.64
C PHE A 264 10.33 6.24 -19.28
N PHE A 265 9.52 6.94 -18.49
CA PHE A 265 9.82 8.27 -17.92
C PHE A 265 10.89 8.23 -16.83
N SER A 266 11.19 7.04 -16.29
CA SER A 266 12.28 6.82 -15.31
C SER A 266 13.61 6.40 -15.99
N SER A 267 13.72 6.48 -17.31
CA SER A 267 14.93 6.11 -18.07
C SER A 267 16.22 6.83 -17.64
N PRO A 268 16.25 8.11 -17.21
CA PRO A 268 17.48 8.73 -16.69
C PRO A 268 18.02 8.06 -15.41
N LEU A 269 17.16 7.40 -14.62
CA LEU A 269 17.60 6.61 -13.46
C LEU A 269 18.33 5.33 -13.89
N LEU A 270 17.89 4.69 -14.99
CA LEU A 270 18.64 3.58 -15.60
C LEU A 270 19.98 4.07 -16.18
N ALA A 271 20.02 5.25 -16.77
CA ALA A 271 21.26 5.85 -17.26
C ALA A 271 22.25 6.09 -16.11
N GLU A 272 21.85 6.77 -15.02
CA GLU A 272 22.71 7.00 -13.85
C GLU A 272 23.21 5.66 -13.25
N HIS A 273 22.35 4.64 -13.17
CA HIS A 273 22.75 3.30 -12.72
C HIS A 273 23.77 2.63 -13.67
N LYS A 274 23.54 2.63 -14.99
CA LYS A 274 24.47 2.08 -15.99
C LYS A 274 25.82 2.81 -15.97
N LYS A 275 25.83 4.15 -15.87
CA LYS A 275 27.06 4.95 -15.72
C LYS A 275 27.80 4.63 -14.42
N LEU A 276 27.09 4.52 -13.30
CA LEU A 276 27.69 4.19 -12.00
C LEU A 276 28.31 2.80 -12.00
N GLN A 277 27.67 1.82 -12.65
CA GLN A 277 28.22 0.48 -12.85
C GLN A 277 29.51 0.51 -13.68
N TRP A 278 29.52 1.21 -14.82
CA TRP A 278 30.71 1.40 -15.67
C TRP A 278 31.86 2.06 -14.90
N CYS A 279 31.58 3.16 -14.19
CA CYS A 279 32.58 3.85 -13.36
C CYS A 279 33.17 2.94 -12.26
N VAL A 280 32.37 2.07 -11.65
CA VAL A 280 32.83 1.12 -10.62
C VAL A 280 33.69 0.00 -11.22
N ALA A 281 33.35 -0.50 -12.41
CA ALA A 281 34.15 -1.49 -13.12
C ALA A 281 35.51 -0.90 -13.55
N ASN A 282 35.47 0.20 -14.30
CA ASN A 282 36.65 0.75 -14.98
C ASN A 282 37.53 1.59 -14.02
N MET A 283 37.13 1.78 -12.75
CA MET A 283 37.95 2.42 -11.74
C MET A 283 39.22 1.65 -11.36
N LYS A 284 39.27 0.32 -11.51
CA LYS A 284 40.53 -0.44 -11.33
C LYS A 284 41.59 0.06 -12.33
N SER A 285 41.19 0.27 -13.58
CA SER A 285 42.01 0.81 -14.66
C SER A 285 42.35 2.29 -14.44
N ALA A 286 41.38 3.10 -14.00
CA ALA A 286 41.62 4.51 -13.64
C ALA A 286 42.60 4.66 -12.45
N ARG A 287 42.65 3.68 -11.54
CA ARG A 287 43.61 3.64 -10.43
C ARG A 287 45.03 3.28 -10.88
N ARG A 288 45.20 2.38 -11.87
CA ARG A 288 46.49 2.16 -12.56
C ARG A 288 46.97 3.43 -13.28
N ARG A 289 46.04 4.23 -13.84
CA ARG A 289 46.32 5.50 -14.56
C ARG A 289 46.39 6.76 -13.67
N GLY A 290 46.50 6.63 -12.34
CA GLY A 290 46.66 7.76 -11.42
C GLY A 290 45.42 8.65 -11.16
N ILE A 291 44.42 8.66 -12.05
CA ILE A 291 43.16 9.46 -11.95
C ILE A 291 42.45 9.26 -10.59
N ALA A 292 42.52 8.06 -10.02
CA ALA A 292 41.95 7.79 -8.69
C ALA A 292 42.58 8.65 -7.56
N ASN A 293 43.84 9.07 -7.69
CA ASN A 293 44.50 9.96 -6.73
C ASN A 293 43.97 11.40 -6.84
N GLU A 294 43.59 11.84 -8.04
CA GLU A 294 42.99 13.15 -8.29
C GLU A 294 41.55 13.22 -7.75
N LEU A 295 40.74 12.19 -8.02
CA LEU A 295 39.43 12.03 -7.37
C LEU A 295 39.56 11.84 -5.85
N SER A 296 40.64 11.24 -5.34
CA SER A 296 40.89 11.16 -3.90
C SER A 296 41.25 12.53 -3.29
N ARG A 297 42.00 13.38 -4.02
CA ARG A 297 42.31 14.76 -3.64
C ARG A 297 41.05 15.63 -3.62
N ILE A 298 40.21 15.53 -4.65
CA ILE A 298 38.89 16.19 -4.67
C ILE A 298 37.98 15.66 -3.55
N SER A 299 38.13 14.38 -3.19
CA SER A 299 37.41 13.76 -2.07
C SER A 299 38.07 13.98 -0.70
N MET A 300 39.23 14.65 -0.62
CA MET A 300 39.73 15.22 0.64
C MET A 300 38.86 16.41 0.98
N ASN A 301 37.75 16.17 1.70
CA ASN A 301 37.38 16.94 2.91
C ASN A 301 35.93 16.64 3.38
N CYS A 302 35.73 15.46 3.99
CA CYS A 302 34.74 15.40 5.08
C CYS A 302 35.12 16.36 6.25
N SER A 303 36.36 16.89 6.24
CA SER A 303 36.81 17.94 7.16
C SER A 303 36.08 19.29 6.95
N MET A 304 35.37 19.53 5.84
CA MET A 304 34.46 20.68 5.74
C MET A 304 33.39 20.63 6.85
N CYS A 305 32.95 19.43 7.25
CA CYS A 305 32.07 19.25 8.42
C CYS A 305 32.79 19.52 9.77
N SER A 306 34.12 19.56 9.83
CA SER A 306 34.88 19.97 11.02
C SER A 306 35.33 21.44 11.00
N VAL A 307 35.47 22.05 9.82
CA VAL A 307 35.76 23.49 9.65
C VAL A 307 34.51 24.31 9.93
N VAL A 308 33.35 23.94 9.35
CA VAL A 308 32.09 24.69 9.52
C VAL A 308 31.50 24.54 10.94
N PHE A 309 31.72 23.40 11.62
CA PHE A 309 31.10 23.10 12.92
C PHE A 309 32.08 23.05 14.11
N GLY A 310 33.21 23.75 14.03
CA GLY A 310 34.00 24.19 15.19
C GLY A 310 34.23 23.17 16.32
N ARG A 311 35.23 22.29 16.13
CA ARG A 311 35.71 21.21 17.04
C ARG A 311 34.92 19.89 16.98
N ALA A 312 35.66 18.85 16.56
CA ALA A 312 35.53 17.48 17.05
C ALA A 312 34.15 16.79 16.99
N VAL A 313 33.46 16.85 15.84
CA VAL A 313 32.52 15.78 15.47
C VAL A 313 33.31 14.50 15.16
N ARG A 314 33.79 13.82 16.20
CA ARG A 314 34.20 12.40 16.15
C ARG A 314 32.94 11.57 15.90
N SER A 315 32.50 11.54 14.65
CA SER A 315 31.47 10.62 14.17
C SER A 315 31.86 9.20 14.60
N ARG A 316 31.03 8.55 15.43
CA ARG A 316 31.30 7.20 15.94
C ARG A 316 31.53 6.28 14.74
N SER A 317 32.67 5.60 14.70
CA SER A 317 33.21 4.93 13.50
C SER A 317 32.22 4.02 12.78
N ASN A 318 31.31 3.36 13.52
CA ASN A 318 30.22 2.54 12.97
C ASN A 318 29.33 3.24 11.91
N ASP A 319 29.18 4.56 11.95
CA ASP A 319 28.28 5.30 11.03
C ASP A 319 29.00 5.83 9.77
N GLN A 320 30.32 5.64 9.66
CA GLN A 320 31.08 5.92 8.43
C GLN A 320 30.89 4.79 7.41
N LYS A 321 30.92 5.15 6.12
CA LYS A 321 30.92 4.22 4.97
C LYS A 321 31.86 4.76 3.90
N ASN A 322 32.50 3.87 3.15
CA ASN A 322 33.40 4.28 2.08
C ASN A 322 32.61 4.56 0.80
N CYS A 323 33.03 5.56 0.03
CA CYS A 323 32.57 5.77 -1.33
C CYS A 323 32.97 4.57 -2.21
N VAL A 324 32.04 3.98 -2.96
CA VAL A 324 32.32 2.82 -3.84
C VAL A 324 33.30 3.16 -4.97
N LEU A 325 33.43 4.45 -5.30
CA LEU A 325 34.38 4.98 -6.28
C LEU A 325 35.71 5.35 -5.60
N CYS A 326 35.86 6.59 -5.10
CA CYS A 326 37.14 7.07 -4.55
C CYS A 326 37.64 6.38 -3.25
N LEU A 327 36.90 5.39 -2.71
CA LEU A 327 37.18 4.67 -1.46
C LEU A 327 37.27 5.52 -0.17
N ALA A 328 37.16 6.84 -0.26
CA ALA A 328 37.21 7.74 0.88
C ALA A 328 36.06 7.48 1.86
N SER A 329 36.37 7.52 3.17
CA SER A 329 35.36 7.44 4.22
C SER A 329 34.49 8.69 4.24
N VAL A 330 33.18 8.52 4.18
CA VAL A 330 32.18 9.59 4.16
C VAL A 330 31.10 9.41 5.21
N CYS A 331 30.79 10.52 5.90
CA CYS A 331 29.71 10.60 6.87
C CYS A 331 28.33 10.51 6.20
N SER A 332 27.26 10.39 7.01
CA SER A 332 25.87 10.31 6.54
C SER A 332 25.39 11.52 5.73
N ASN A 333 26.09 12.66 5.78
CA ASN A 333 25.65 13.92 5.17
C ASN A 333 26.42 14.25 3.88
N CYS A 334 27.55 13.58 3.63
CA CYS A 334 28.42 13.77 2.46
C CYS A 334 28.36 12.59 1.47
N ARG A 335 27.61 11.53 1.81
CA ARG A 335 27.33 10.39 0.95
C ARG A 335 25.90 10.39 0.49
N GLU A 336 25.72 10.16 -0.80
CA GLU A 336 24.44 9.79 -1.37
C GLU A 336 24.34 8.26 -1.41
N GLU A 337 23.17 7.72 -1.11
CA GLU A 337 22.89 6.29 -1.22
C GLU A 337 22.31 5.99 -2.61
N ARG A 338 22.73 4.88 -3.22
CA ARG A 338 22.17 4.36 -4.46
C ARG A 338 21.88 2.87 -4.33
N VAL A 339 20.73 2.45 -4.85
CA VAL A 339 20.27 1.05 -4.81
C VAL A 339 19.78 0.68 -6.20
N PHE A 340 20.62 -0.05 -6.93
CA PHE A 340 20.28 -0.56 -8.26
C PHE A 340 20.07 -2.07 -8.25
N LYS A 341 19.39 -2.58 -9.27
CA LYS A 341 19.26 -4.01 -9.53
C LYS A 341 20.40 -4.44 -10.46
N GLU A 342 21.06 -5.54 -10.12
CA GLU A 342 22.07 -6.19 -10.95
C GLU A 342 21.81 -7.70 -10.99
N LEU A 343 22.33 -8.40 -12.00
CA LEU A 343 22.31 -9.86 -12.02
C LEU A 343 23.52 -10.42 -11.28
N ALA A 344 23.31 -11.48 -10.53
CA ALA A 344 24.38 -12.17 -9.81
C ALA A 344 24.14 -13.68 -9.81
N PRO A 345 25.21 -14.50 -9.85
CA PRO A 345 25.10 -15.95 -9.74
C PRO A 345 24.38 -16.38 -8.45
N HIS A 346 23.58 -17.44 -8.57
CA HIS A 346 23.02 -18.13 -7.41
C HIS A 346 24.03 -19.15 -6.89
N SER A 347 24.38 -19.07 -5.60
CA SER A 347 25.42 -19.90 -4.95
C SER A 347 25.17 -21.42 -4.87
N LYS A 348 24.15 -21.95 -5.57
CA LYS A 348 23.74 -23.37 -5.60
C LYS A 348 23.08 -23.82 -6.92
N LYS A 349 22.70 -22.91 -7.83
CA LYS A 349 22.01 -23.23 -9.09
C LYS A 349 22.68 -22.45 -10.24
N LYS A 350 22.83 -23.03 -11.44
CA LYS A 350 23.32 -22.32 -12.64
C LYS A 350 22.25 -21.36 -13.19
N LYS A 351 21.85 -20.35 -12.41
CA LYS A 351 20.89 -19.30 -12.80
C LYS A 351 21.34 -17.93 -12.29
N LEU A 352 20.99 -16.88 -13.04
CA LEU A 352 21.26 -15.48 -12.71
C LEU A 352 20.03 -14.86 -12.04
N LEU A 353 20.17 -14.52 -10.75
CA LEU A 353 19.13 -13.86 -9.96
C LEU A 353 19.36 -12.36 -9.90
N ILE A 354 18.26 -11.61 -9.88
CA ILE A 354 18.28 -10.15 -9.73
C ILE A 354 18.50 -9.82 -8.25
N LYS A 355 19.65 -9.21 -7.92
CA LYS A 355 19.96 -8.75 -6.56
C LYS A 355 19.94 -7.23 -6.50
N LYS A 356 19.53 -6.69 -5.35
CA LYS A 356 19.61 -5.26 -5.05
C LYS A 356 20.98 -4.96 -4.47
N ARG A 357 21.80 -4.17 -5.17
CA ARG A 357 23.10 -3.71 -4.69
C ARG A 357 22.97 -2.29 -4.14
N GLN A 358 23.22 -2.15 -2.85
CA GLN A 358 23.34 -0.86 -2.16
C GLN A 358 24.79 -0.39 -2.25
N VAL A 359 25.01 0.84 -2.72
CA VAL A 359 26.31 1.52 -2.71
C VAL A 359 26.18 2.92 -2.14
N PHE A 360 27.29 3.45 -1.65
CA PHE A 360 27.41 4.83 -1.19
C PHE A 360 28.39 5.57 -2.09
N VAL A 361 28.05 6.79 -2.50
CA VAL A 361 28.86 7.62 -3.39
C VAL A 361 29.04 8.99 -2.74
N CYS A 362 30.26 9.55 -2.73
CA CYS A 362 30.46 10.94 -2.30
C CYS A 362 30.00 11.90 -3.41
N ARG A 363 29.51 13.09 -3.07
CA ARG A 363 28.94 14.02 -4.07
C ARG A 363 29.86 14.32 -5.27
N PRO A 364 31.17 14.58 -5.10
CA PRO A 364 32.07 14.77 -6.27
C PRO A 364 32.17 13.55 -7.18
N CYS A 365 32.10 12.32 -6.63
CA CYS A 365 32.07 11.10 -7.43
C CYS A 365 30.71 10.88 -8.11
N LEU A 366 29.60 11.37 -7.54
CA LEU A 366 28.29 11.33 -8.18
C LEU A 366 28.21 12.34 -9.34
N GLU A 367 28.69 13.56 -9.12
CA GLU A 367 28.83 14.57 -10.19
C GLU A 367 29.74 14.06 -11.33
N PHE A 368 30.85 13.39 -11.00
CA PHE A 368 31.72 12.74 -11.98
C PHE A 368 30.97 11.70 -12.82
N VAL A 369 30.17 10.83 -12.19
CA VAL A 369 29.31 9.85 -12.89
C VAL A 369 28.29 10.56 -13.78
N GLN A 370 27.63 11.60 -13.30
CA GLN A 370 26.61 12.34 -14.04
C GLN A 370 27.20 13.10 -15.26
N ARG A 371 28.41 13.66 -15.13
CA ARG A 371 29.12 14.40 -16.20
C ARG A 371 29.63 13.54 -17.36
N HIS A 372 29.77 12.22 -17.20
CA HIS A 372 30.13 11.36 -18.33
C HIS A 372 29.00 11.33 -19.36
N LYS A 373 29.28 11.53 -20.65
CA LYS A 373 28.24 11.42 -21.68
C LYS A 373 27.81 9.96 -21.83
N ALA A 374 26.51 9.74 -21.91
CA ALA A 374 25.94 8.42 -22.15
C ALA A 374 26.45 7.74 -23.43
N ALA A 375 26.57 8.50 -24.54
CA ALA A 375 27.08 7.98 -25.81
C ALA A 375 28.55 7.50 -25.73
N ASP A 376 29.42 8.21 -25.00
CA ASP A 376 30.84 7.83 -24.89
C ASP A 376 31.04 6.54 -24.08
N ILE A 377 30.19 6.31 -23.07
CA ILE A 377 30.16 5.04 -22.33
C ILE A 377 29.58 3.91 -23.21
N ALA A 378 28.57 4.19 -24.04
CA ALA A 378 28.06 3.21 -25.00
C ALA A 378 29.14 2.79 -26.03
N ARG A 379 29.92 3.74 -26.56
CA ARG A 379 31.10 3.45 -27.41
C ARG A 379 32.17 2.62 -26.70
N SER A 380 32.45 2.92 -25.43
CA SER A 380 33.38 2.12 -24.61
C SER A 380 33.01 0.64 -24.59
N TYR A 381 31.72 0.30 -24.51
CA TYR A 381 31.26 -1.08 -24.54
C TYR A 381 31.43 -1.75 -25.92
N ILE A 382 31.27 -1.01 -27.03
CA ILE A 382 31.54 -1.52 -28.38
C ILE A 382 33.03 -1.86 -28.52
N GLN A 383 33.92 -0.95 -28.07
CA GLN A 383 35.35 -1.17 -28.15
C GLN A 383 35.82 -2.35 -27.26
N GLU A 384 35.22 -2.52 -26.07
CA GLU A 384 35.47 -3.67 -25.18
C GLU A 384 35.01 -5.01 -25.80
N GLN A 385 34.05 -5.02 -26.75
CA GLN A 385 33.64 -6.20 -27.51
C GLN A 385 34.57 -6.54 -28.68
N LEU A 386 35.21 -5.54 -29.28
CA LEU A 386 36.09 -5.73 -30.45
C LEU A 386 37.51 -6.21 -30.08
N THR A 387 37.90 -6.14 -28.81
CA THR A 387 39.21 -6.62 -28.34
C THR A 387 39.16 -8.09 -27.90
N PRO A 388 39.90 -9.01 -28.54
CA PRO A 388 39.97 -10.41 -28.07
C PRO A 388 40.62 -10.49 -26.69
N ALA A 389 40.09 -11.36 -25.83
CA ALA A 389 40.44 -11.42 -24.42
C ALA A 389 41.88 -11.92 -24.19
N ALA A 390 42.79 -11.00 -23.85
CA ALA A 390 44.14 -11.34 -23.40
C ALA A 390 44.10 -12.10 -22.05
N SER A 391 44.86 -13.18 -21.95
CA SER A 391 44.85 -14.11 -20.82
C SER A 391 45.63 -13.59 -19.60
N ASP A 392 45.05 -12.67 -18.83
CA ASP A 392 45.65 -12.12 -17.59
C ASP A 392 45.12 -12.87 -16.35
N SER A 393 45.91 -13.81 -15.81
CA SER A 393 45.47 -14.86 -14.87
C SER A 393 45.29 -14.40 -13.42
N SER A 394 44.61 -13.27 -13.19
CA SER A 394 44.29 -12.76 -11.85
C SER A 394 42.79 -12.84 -11.56
N GLY A 395 42.42 -13.31 -10.35
CA GLY A 395 41.04 -13.62 -9.93
C GLY A 395 40.13 -12.41 -9.70
N ALA A 396 40.13 -11.44 -10.62
CA ALA A 396 39.31 -10.25 -10.58
C ALA A 396 37.88 -10.54 -11.04
N GLY A 397 37.04 -11.11 -10.17
CA GLY A 397 35.63 -11.38 -10.46
C GLY A 397 34.92 -10.22 -11.17
N THR A 398 34.48 -10.47 -12.41
CA THR A 398 34.00 -9.45 -13.35
C THR A 398 32.59 -8.98 -12.97
N TRP A 399 32.49 -7.73 -12.51
CA TRP A 399 31.21 -7.09 -12.21
C TRP A 399 30.70 -6.38 -13.46
N GLY A 400 29.93 -7.06 -14.30
CA GLY A 400 29.38 -6.45 -15.52
C GLY A 400 28.15 -7.18 -16.06
N LEU A 401 27.27 -6.41 -16.69
CA LEU A 401 26.26 -6.91 -17.63
C LEU A 401 26.92 -7.17 -19.00
N LEU A 402 28.00 -7.95 -18.97
CA LEU A 402 28.77 -8.35 -20.15
C LEU A 402 28.26 -9.70 -20.69
N TYR A 403 28.56 -9.96 -21.95
CA TYR A 403 27.92 -11.03 -22.72
C TYR A 403 28.36 -12.42 -22.25
N SER A 404 27.40 -13.35 -22.24
CA SER A 404 27.62 -14.76 -21.91
C SER A 404 27.90 -15.59 -23.17
N ASP A 405 29.02 -15.31 -23.85
CA ASP A 405 29.49 -16.19 -24.92
C ASP A 405 30.04 -17.49 -24.33
N SER A 406 29.28 -18.59 -24.47
CA SER A 406 29.81 -19.96 -24.67
C SER A 406 28.70 -21.01 -24.75
N MET A 407 28.64 -21.72 -25.88
CA MET A 407 28.28 -23.13 -25.92
C MET A 407 29.55 -23.99 -25.72
N PRO A 408 29.45 -25.26 -25.26
CA PRO A 408 30.44 -25.80 -24.33
C PRO A 408 31.57 -26.65 -24.95
N THR A 409 32.67 -26.74 -24.19
CA THR A 409 33.60 -27.88 -24.19
C THR A 409 33.84 -28.35 -22.74
N TRP A 410 34.45 -29.52 -22.52
CA TRP A 410 34.02 -30.40 -21.42
C TRP A 410 35.13 -30.92 -20.47
N SER A 411 34.90 -30.77 -19.15
CA SER A 411 35.46 -31.58 -18.03
C SER A 411 36.99 -31.50 -17.75
N PRO A 412 37.51 -32.11 -16.66
CA PRO A 412 37.01 -32.28 -15.27
C PRO A 412 38.00 -31.57 -14.27
N THR A 413 38.05 -31.72 -12.93
CA THR A 413 37.63 -32.77 -11.96
C THR A 413 37.66 -32.23 -10.50
N ARG A 414 36.76 -32.70 -9.60
CA ARG A 414 36.90 -32.99 -8.11
C ARG A 414 37.53 -31.94 -7.13
N SER A 415 37.27 -31.90 -5.80
CA SER A 415 36.29 -32.57 -4.89
C SER A 415 36.36 -32.06 -3.42
N LEU A 416 35.30 -32.26 -2.61
CA LEU A 416 35.25 -32.30 -1.10
C LEU A 416 35.57 -31.00 -0.31
N SER A 417 35.22 -30.81 0.99
CA SER A 417 34.02 -31.21 1.77
C SER A 417 33.92 -30.53 3.16
N MET A 418 32.71 -30.05 3.53
CA MET A 418 32.10 -29.85 4.88
C MET A 418 32.84 -29.31 6.14
N SER A 419 32.14 -28.35 6.80
CA SER A 419 32.12 -28.05 8.27
C SER A 419 33.35 -27.34 8.88
N SER A 420 33.27 -26.67 10.05
CA SER A 420 32.19 -26.58 11.06
C SER A 420 32.09 -25.19 11.75
N ASP A 421 30.87 -24.74 12.06
CA ASP A 421 30.58 -23.71 13.08
C ASP A 421 30.57 -24.32 14.50
N MET A 422 30.96 -23.57 15.54
CA MET A 422 30.08 -23.36 16.72
C MET A 422 30.59 -22.38 17.80
N GLY A 423 29.66 -21.56 18.33
CA GLY A 423 29.69 -21.03 19.70
C GLY A 423 30.19 -19.58 19.90
N ARG A 424 29.71 -18.83 20.91
CA ARG A 424 28.49 -19.00 21.73
C ARG A 424 28.03 -17.65 22.33
N VAL A 425 26.75 -17.59 22.68
CA VAL A 425 25.97 -16.65 23.52
C VAL A 425 26.69 -15.53 24.31
N ARG A 426 26.05 -14.34 24.37
CA ARG A 426 26.43 -13.16 25.19
C ARG A 426 26.22 -13.37 26.70
N SER A 427 27.05 -12.73 27.52
CA SER A 427 26.66 -12.23 28.85
C SER A 427 26.36 -10.72 28.81
N LEU A 428 25.68 -10.22 29.85
CA LEU A 428 25.70 -8.81 30.27
C LEU A 428 26.56 -8.72 31.53
N ASP A 429 27.15 -7.54 31.79
CA ASP A 429 27.42 -7.13 33.18
C ASP A 429 27.41 -5.59 33.34
N SER A 430 27.44 -5.09 34.58
CA SER A 430 27.10 -3.69 34.92
C SER A 430 28.07 -3.00 35.89
N SER A 431 28.38 -1.72 35.63
CA SER A 431 29.03 -0.77 36.57
C SER A 431 28.66 0.68 36.19
N LEU A 432 27.93 1.43 37.02
CA LEU A 432 28.43 2.42 38.03
C LEU A 432 29.20 3.63 37.41
N VAL A 433 28.70 4.87 37.48
CA VAL A 433 28.62 5.84 38.64
C VAL A 433 29.96 6.59 38.83
N VAL A 434 30.05 7.91 39.09
CA VAL A 434 29.10 8.95 39.57
C VAL A 434 28.58 9.87 38.41
N SER A 435 28.22 11.17 38.48
CA SER A 435 28.25 12.28 39.47
C SER A 435 27.14 13.33 39.27
N GLY A 436 27.12 14.40 40.09
CA GLY A 436 26.24 15.60 40.01
C GLY A 436 27.06 16.93 39.97
N PRO A 437 26.58 18.08 40.51
CA PRO A 437 25.44 18.28 41.43
C PRO A 437 24.54 19.54 41.19
N GLN A 438 23.60 19.77 42.13
CA GLN A 438 22.77 20.98 42.39
C GLN A 438 21.65 21.36 41.38
N LEU A 439 20.49 21.92 41.78
CA LEU A 439 19.90 22.15 43.12
C LEU A 439 18.38 21.85 43.09
N SER A 440 17.72 21.79 44.25
CA SER A 440 16.36 21.22 44.44
C SER A 440 15.20 22.21 44.42
N GLU A 441 14.02 21.76 43.95
CA GLU A 441 12.73 22.12 44.56
C GLU A 441 11.72 20.95 44.51
N ARG A 442 10.59 21.06 45.22
CA ARG A 442 9.78 19.89 45.66
C ARG A 442 8.77 19.37 44.64
N GLY A 443 8.69 18.03 44.54
CA GLY A 443 7.43 17.37 44.94
C GLY A 443 6.49 16.79 43.87
N VAL A 444 6.84 16.74 42.58
CA VAL A 444 6.04 16.00 41.57
C VAL A 444 6.92 15.09 40.72
N ILE A 445 6.58 13.80 40.62
CA ILE A 445 7.26 12.86 39.72
C ILE A 445 6.80 13.16 38.29
N SER A 446 7.52 14.05 37.61
CA SER A 446 7.24 14.43 36.22
C SER A 446 7.52 13.26 35.27
N ILE A 447 6.45 12.61 34.80
CA ILE A 447 6.52 11.57 33.76
C ILE A 447 6.69 12.26 32.41
N SER A 448 7.91 12.24 31.86
CA SER A 448 8.23 12.72 30.51
C SER A 448 7.17 12.32 29.48
N THR A 449 6.78 13.22 28.58
CA THR A 449 5.72 13.01 27.58
C THR A 449 5.91 11.71 26.78
N ARG A 450 7.15 11.34 26.44
CA ARG A 450 7.44 10.04 25.79
C ARG A 450 7.09 8.79 26.64
N ARG A 451 7.24 8.84 27.97
CA ARG A 451 6.84 7.74 28.88
C ARG A 451 5.32 7.66 28.99
N LEU A 452 4.64 8.80 29.12
CA LEU A 452 3.18 8.89 29.17
C LEU A 452 2.54 8.28 27.90
N LEU A 453 2.97 8.74 26.71
CA LEU A 453 2.49 8.21 25.43
C LEU A 453 2.77 6.71 25.26
N PHE A 454 3.87 6.18 25.82
CA PHE A 454 4.15 4.75 25.79
C PHE A 454 3.20 3.94 26.68
N LEU A 455 2.92 4.40 27.91
CA LEU A 455 1.99 3.73 28.82
C LEU A 455 0.56 3.70 28.24
N VAL A 456 0.11 4.81 27.66
CA VAL A 456 -1.21 4.91 27.01
C VAL A 456 -1.29 4.04 25.74
N TRP A 457 -0.21 3.94 24.96
CA TRP A 457 -0.13 3.02 23.82
C TRP A 457 -0.14 1.54 24.25
N MET A 458 0.49 1.20 25.37
CA MET A 458 0.41 -0.16 25.93
C MET A 458 -1.02 -0.53 26.36
N SER A 459 -1.73 0.37 27.06
CA SER A 459 -3.06 0.08 27.58
C SER A 459 -4.17 0.10 26.53
N ILE A 460 -4.15 1.04 25.57
CA ILE A 460 -5.22 1.20 24.57
C ILE A 460 -4.87 0.51 23.23
N GLY A 461 -3.59 0.27 22.95
CA GLY A 461 -3.13 -0.43 21.75
C GLY A 461 -2.83 -1.91 21.98
N VAL A 462 -1.91 -2.21 22.90
CA VAL A 462 -1.38 -3.59 23.04
C VAL A 462 -2.33 -4.50 23.82
N ALA A 463 -2.95 -4.05 24.90
CA ALA A 463 -3.84 -4.92 25.69
C ALA A 463 -5.07 -5.44 24.89
N PRO A 464 -5.78 -4.62 24.08
CA PRO A 464 -6.84 -5.13 23.20
C PRO A 464 -6.34 -6.11 22.14
N LEU A 465 -5.13 -5.93 21.59
CA LEU A 465 -4.55 -6.90 20.66
C LEU A 465 -4.24 -8.24 21.35
N LEU A 466 -3.76 -8.23 22.60
CA LEU A 466 -3.52 -9.46 23.36
C LEU A 466 -4.82 -10.21 23.66
N LEU A 467 -5.91 -9.49 23.94
CA LEU A 467 -7.25 -10.09 24.05
C LEU A 467 -7.70 -10.68 22.70
N GLN A 468 -7.64 -9.90 21.61
CA GLN A 468 -8.00 -10.37 20.26
C GLN A 468 -7.16 -11.57 19.79
N ALA A 469 -5.87 -11.62 20.12
CA ALA A 469 -5.00 -12.76 19.82
C ALA A 469 -5.35 -14.01 20.64
N ARG A 470 -5.64 -13.86 21.94
CA ARG A 470 -6.13 -14.97 22.80
C ARG A 470 -7.48 -15.50 22.30
N SER A 471 -8.37 -14.61 21.90
CA SER A 471 -9.67 -14.92 21.31
C SER A 471 -9.54 -15.71 20.01
N TYR A 472 -8.69 -15.24 19.09
CA TYR A 472 -8.38 -15.95 17.83
C TYR A 472 -7.78 -17.33 18.07
N LEU A 473 -6.79 -17.46 18.98
CA LEU A 473 -6.16 -18.75 19.28
C LEU A 473 -7.16 -19.79 19.80
N ARG A 474 -8.20 -19.39 20.55
CA ARG A 474 -9.27 -20.29 21.02
C ARG A 474 -10.20 -20.81 19.92
N PHE A 475 -10.28 -20.11 18.80
CA PHE A 475 -11.07 -20.55 17.63
C PHE A 475 -10.22 -21.31 16.62
N LEU A 476 -8.91 -21.03 16.59
CA LEU A 476 -7.93 -21.73 15.75
C LEU A 476 -7.57 -23.13 16.29
N THR A 477 -7.63 -23.35 17.61
CA THR A 477 -7.36 -24.68 18.19
C THR A 477 -8.32 -25.73 17.65
N PRO A 478 -7.83 -26.85 17.08
CA PRO A 478 -8.68 -27.92 16.58
C PRO A 478 -9.58 -28.49 17.69
N HIS A 479 -10.87 -28.57 17.41
CA HIS A 479 -11.89 -29.09 18.34
C HIS A 479 -12.34 -30.49 17.93
N LYS A 480 -13.09 -31.14 18.82
CA LYS A 480 -13.66 -32.47 18.62
C LYS A 480 -15.01 -32.55 19.35
N ILE A 481 -15.99 -33.15 18.68
CA ILE A 481 -17.36 -33.26 19.19
C ILE A 481 -17.43 -34.43 20.17
N SER A 482 -18.10 -34.23 21.31
CA SER A 482 -18.35 -35.33 22.25
C SER A 482 -19.21 -36.43 21.63
N ARG A 483 -18.79 -37.69 21.79
CA ARG A 483 -19.44 -38.87 21.16
C ARG A 483 -20.95 -38.97 21.47
N SER A 484 -21.37 -38.59 22.68
CA SER A 484 -22.78 -38.56 23.11
C SER A 484 -23.67 -37.54 22.37
N LEU A 485 -23.09 -36.70 21.51
CA LEU A 485 -23.80 -35.71 20.71
C LEU A 485 -23.80 -36.03 19.20
N LEU A 486 -23.06 -37.06 18.79
CA LEU A 486 -23.02 -37.54 17.41
C LEU A 486 -24.20 -38.52 17.19
N PRO A 487 -24.90 -38.44 16.04
CA PRO A 487 -25.95 -39.40 15.71
C PRO A 487 -25.31 -40.75 15.34
N PRO A 488 -25.93 -41.89 15.72
CA PRO A 488 -25.48 -43.19 15.27
C PRO A 488 -25.62 -43.33 13.73
N ASP A 489 -24.69 -44.03 13.11
CA ASP A 489 -24.53 -44.04 11.64
C ASP A 489 -25.77 -44.58 10.91
N MET A 490 -26.42 -45.60 11.48
CA MET A 490 -27.45 -46.42 10.83
C MET A 490 -28.91 -45.97 11.08
N ASP A 491 -29.16 -45.02 11.99
CA ASP A 491 -30.54 -44.72 12.42
C ASP A 491 -31.31 -43.78 11.47
N VAL A 492 -32.60 -44.10 11.34
CA VAL A 492 -33.61 -43.30 10.63
C VAL A 492 -34.00 -42.07 11.46
N LYS A 493 -34.09 -40.91 10.80
CA LYS A 493 -34.47 -39.63 11.43
C LYS A 493 -35.96 -39.64 11.81
N ASN A 494 -36.28 -39.59 13.10
CA ASN A 494 -37.67 -39.49 13.54
C ASN A 494 -38.15 -38.02 13.61
N THR A 495 -39.36 -37.78 13.09
CA THR A 495 -40.01 -36.45 13.02
C THR A 495 -41.42 -36.42 13.62
N THR A 496 -41.88 -37.55 14.18
CA THR A 496 -43.15 -37.66 14.90
C THR A 496 -43.07 -37.02 16.29
N ASP A 497 -44.16 -36.41 16.76
CA ASP A 497 -44.32 -35.89 18.12
C ASP A 497 -43.14 -35.02 18.64
N LEU A 498 -42.51 -34.22 17.76
CA LEU A 498 -41.24 -33.50 18.05
C LEU A 498 -41.23 -32.77 19.41
N LEU A 499 -42.23 -31.95 19.73
CA LEU A 499 -42.29 -31.18 20.97
C LEU A 499 -42.54 -32.03 22.24
N LYS A 500 -42.97 -33.29 22.09
CA LYS A 500 -43.18 -34.27 23.17
C LYS A 500 -41.92 -35.12 23.42
N HIS A 501 -40.97 -35.11 22.47
CA HIS A 501 -39.73 -35.90 22.53
C HIS A 501 -38.47 -35.06 22.63
N CYS A 502 -38.54 -33.82 22.14
CA CYS A 502 -37.51 -32.79 22.15
C CYS A 502 -38.14 -31.48 22.69
N PRO A 503 -38.49 -31.42 23.99
CA PRO A 503 -39.37 -30.38 24.56
C PRO A 503 -38.71 -29.02 24.80
N VAL A 504 -37.43 -28.87 24.43
CA VAL A 504 -36.64 -27.64 24.66
C VAL A 504 -37.10 -26.53 23.73
N GLU A 505 -37.60 -25.43 24.29
CA GLU A 505 -38.03 -24.23 23.55
C GLU A 505 -36.98 -23.10 23.59
N GLY A 506 -36.02 -23.15 24.50
CA GLY A 506 -34.93 -22.18 24.57
C GLY A 506 -33.63 -22.67 25.21
N LEU A 507 -32.53 -22.01 24.84
CA LEU A 507 -31.22 -22.14 25.48
C LEU A 507 -30.89 -20.85 26.22
N PHE A 508 -30.37 -20.95 27.43
CA PHE A 508 -29.82 -19.83 28.20
C PHE A 508 -28.31 -19.98 28.29
N ILE A 509 -27.58 -19.13 27.56
CA ILE A 509 -26.12 -19.18 27.39
C ILE A 509 -25.56 -17.78 27.63
N ALA A 510 -24.52 -17.67 28.46
CA ALA A 510 -23.81 -16.43 28.77
C ALA A 510 -24.71 -15.24 29.21
N GLY A 511 -25.80 -15.53 29.91
CA GLY A 511 -26.78 -14.52 30.35
C GLY A 511 -27.79 -14.08 29.28
N ILE A 512 -27.86 -14.76 28.12
CA ILE A 512 -28.81 -14.47 27.03
C ILE A 512 -29.69 -15.68 26.76
N TRP A 513 -30.98 -15.44 26.55
CA TRP A 513 -31.94 -16.47 26.13
C TRP A 513 -32.08 -16.50 24.60
N TRP A 514 -32.05 -17.70 24.01
CA TRP A 514 -32.17 -17.97 22.58
C TRP A 514 -33.32 -18.95 22.34
N ASN A 515 -34.24 -18.65 21.42
CA ASN A 515 -35.25 -19.61 20.99
C ASN A 515 -34.62 -20.71 20.14
N VAL A 516 -34.98 -21.97 20.38
CA VAL A 516 -34.58 -23.11 19.53
C VAL A 516 -35.79 -23.79 18.93
N VAL A 517 -35.59 -24.47 17.80
CA VAL A 517 -36.63 -25.27 17.13
C VAL A 517 -36.07 -26.69 16.87
N PRO A 518 -36.68 -27.75 17.44
CA PRO A 518 -36.29 -29.12 17.15
C PRO A 518 -36.77 -29.53 15.75
N ALA A 519 -35.93 -30.28 15.02
CA ALA A 519 -36.21 -30.66 13.63
C ALA A 519 -36.38 -32.17 13.41
N HIS A 520 -35.57 -32.99 14.10
CA HIS A 520 -35.65 -34.46 14.11
C HIS A 520 -34.90 -35.02 15.32
N TYR A 521 -35.11 -36.29 15.65
CA TYR A 521 -34.40 -36.95 16.75
C TYR A 521 -34.00 -38.39 16.44
N TYR A 522 -33.09 -38.89 17.28
CA TYR A 522 -32.57 -40.25 17.31
C TYR A 522 -32.73 -40.82 18.74
N PRO A 523 -32.89 -42.14 18.90
CA PRO A 523 -32.80 -42.79 20.21
C PRO A 523 -31.36 -42.68 20.77
N ALA A 524 -31.22 -42.81 22.09
CA ALA A 524 -29.94 -42.98 22.77
C ALA A 524 -30.17 -43.83 24.04
N GLU A 525 -29.12 -44.50 24.55
CA GLU A 525 -29.24 -45.54 25.57
C GLU A 525 -29.90 -45.04 26.88
N ASP A 526 -29.54 -43.84 27.36
CA ASP A 526 -30.07 -43.22 28.59
C ASP A 526 -30.87 -41.91 28.32
N GLY A 527 -31.28 -41.66 27.06
CA GLY A 527 -31.86 -40.36 26.69
C GLY A 527 -32.33 -40.24 25.25
N LYS A 528 -32.34 -39.00 24.74
CA LYS A 528 -32.65 -38.67 23.34
C LYS A 528 -31.64 -37.69 22.78
N LEU A 529 -31.27 -37.91 21.51
CA LEU A 529 -30.45 -36.98 20.73
C LEU A 529 -31.35 -36.22 19.75
N CYS A 530 -31.54 -34.93 19.98
CA CYS A 530 -32.41 -34.06 19.17
C CYS A 530 -31.57 -33.11 18.33
N HIS A 531 -31.79 -33.09 17.01
CA HIS A 531 -31.26 -32.04 16.15
C HIS A 531 -32.12 -30.78 16.29
N PHE A 532 -31.48 -29.62 16.48
CA PHE A 532 -32.13 -28.34 16.66
C PHE A 532 -31.51 -27.26 15.78
N THR A 533 -32.27 -26.19 15.60
CA THR A 533 -31.83 -24.99 14.87
C THR A 533 -32.13 -23.71 15.64
N VAL A 534 -31.38 -22.66 15.33
CA VAL A 534 -31.79 -21.26 15.60
C VAL A 534 -31.90 -20.57 14.24
N PRO A 535 -33.09 -20.58 13.59
CA PRO A 535 -33.20 -20.26 12.18
C PRO A 535 -32.78 -18.82 11.83
N GLN A 536 -33.04 -17.85 12.71
CA GLN A 536 -32.65 -16.45 12.48
C GLN A 536 -31.16 -16.15 12.61
N TYR A 537 -30.31 -17.15 12.92
CA TYR A 537 -28.86 -17.01 12.99
C TYR A 537 -28.11 -18.13 12.24
N ASN A 538 -28.80 -18.95 11.42
CA ASN A 538 -28.24 -20.12 10.70
C ASN A 538 -27.38 -21.02 11.62
N ILE A 539 -27.93 -21.36 12.79
CA ILE A 539 -27.31 -22.27 13.75
C ILE A 539 -27.92 -23.66 13.58
N HIS A 540 -27.06 -24.67 13.48
CA HIS A 540 -27.44 -26.09 13.39
C HIS A 540 -26.63 -26.89 14.42
N GLY A 541 -27.30 -27.80 15.15
CA GLY A 541 -26.64 -28.55 16.21
C GLY A 541 -27.46 -29.73 16.73
N ASN A 542 -26.86 -30.53 17.60
CA ASN A 542 -27.54 -31.61 18.32
C ASN A 542 -27.47 -31.36 19.82
N TYR A 543 -28.55 -31.67 20.53
CA TYR A 543 -28.54 -31.77 21.99
C TYR A 543 -28.89 -33.18 22.47
N TYR A 544 -28.22 -33.61 23.52
CA TYR A 544 -28.57 -34.78 24.32
C TYR A 544 -29.39 -34.35 25.53
N LEU A 545 -30.53 -35.02 25.74
CA LEU A 545 -31.40 -34.87 26.91
C LEU A 545 -31.61 -36.25 27.56
N GLY A 546 -31.13 -36.43 28.79
CA GLY A 546 -31.33 -37.68 29.54
C GLY A 546 -32.67 -37.76 30.26
N PHE A 547 -33.14 -38.97 30.55
CA PHE A 547 -34.48 -39.20 31.14
C PHE A 547 -34.56 -38.99 32.66
N ASN A 548 -33.46 -39.20 33.38
CA ASN A 548 -33.42 -39.10 34.84
C ASN A 548 -33.09 -37.67 35.30
N THR A 549 -33.62 -37.24 36.45
CA THR A 549 -33.28 -35.94 37.03
C THR A 549 -31.83 -35.94 37.56
N THR A 550 -31.23 -34.75 37.61
CA THR A 550 -29.86 -34.54 38.08
C THR A 550 -29.74 -33.23 38.85
N LYS A 551 -28.60 -33.02 39.50
CA LYS A 551 -28.31 -31.78 40.23
C LYS A 551 -28.25 -30.60 39.25
N ALA A 552 -29.08 -29.59 39.50
CA ALA A 552 -29.16 -28.37 38.70
C ALA A 552 -27.80 -27.68 38.50
N SER A 553 -27.57 -27.17 37.30
CA SER A 553 -26.42 -26.33 36.94
C SER A 553 -26.39 -25.03 37.74
N SER A 554 -25.20 -24.44 37.92
CA SER A 554 -25.04 -23.14 38.61
C SER A 554 -25.72 -21.97 37.90
N THR A 555 -26.11 -22.14 36.63
CA THR A 555 -26.88 -21.17 35.84
C THR A 555 -28.40 -21.41 35.88
N THR A 556 -28.87 -22.50 36.50
CA THR A 556 -30.30 -22.87 36.55
C THR A 556 -31.05 -22.13 37.67
N PRO A 557 -32.27 -21.64 37.44
CA PRO A 557 -33.10 -21.00 38.47
C PRO A 557 -33.42 -21.92 39.66
N SER A 558 -33.52 -21.35 40.87
CA SER A 558 -33.88 -22.08 42.09
C SER A 558 -35.26 -22.75 42.04
N SER A 559 -36.18 -22.25 41.20
CA SER A 559 -37.49 -22.84 40.91
C SER A 559 -37.42 -24.21 40.22
N CYS A 560 -36.30 -24.52 39.57
CA CYS A 560 -36.08 -25.68 38.71
C CYS A 560 -35.28 -26.82 39.35
N VAL A 561 -34.83 -26.68 40.61
CA VAL A 561 -33.85 -27.59 41.24
C VAL A 561 -34.29 -29.06 41.24
N ASN A 562 -35.57 -29.34 41.46
CA ASN A 562 -36.11 -30.72 41.52
C ASN A 562 -36.56 -31.26 40.14
N GLU A 563 -36.56 -30.43 39.09
CA GLU A 563 -37.05 -30.74 37.74
C GLU A 563 -35.98 -30.41 36.68
N SER A 564 -34.72 -30.64 37.08
CA SER A 564 -33.53 -30.45 36.25
C SER A 564 -33.07 -31.79 35.67
N PHE A 565 -32.92 -31.85 34.35
CA PHE A 565 -32.49 -33.03 33.59
C PHE A 565 -31.12 -32.80 32.94
N PRO A 566 -30.25 -33.81 32.83
CA PRO A 566 -28.91 -33.64 32.27
C PRO A 566 -29.01 -33.25 30.80
N PHE A 567 -28.33 -32.15 30.45
CA PHE A 567 -28.38 -31.57 29.12
C PHE A 567 -26.96 -31.22 28.63
N SER A 568 -26.70 -31.52 27.36
CA SER A 568 -25.50 -31.07 26.66
C SER A 568 -25.80 -30.88 25.19
N HIS A 569 -25.13 -29.94 24.53
CA HIS A 569 -25.30 -29.69 23.11
C HIS A 569 -23.98 -29.31 22.44
N TYR A 570 -23.91 -29.49 21.13
CA TYR A 570 -23.01 -28.70 20.29
C TYR A 570 -23.81 -28.02 19.19
N PHE A 571 -23.28 -26.92 18.66
CA PHE A 571 -23.75 -26.37 17.39
C PHE A 571 -22.61 -25.80 16.56
N TYR A 572 -22.91 -25.62 15.27
CA TYR A 572 -22.16 -24.73 14.38
C TYR A 572 -23.02 -23.54 13.98
N HIS A 573 -22.39 -22.38 13.86
CA HIS A 573 -22.97 -21.12 13.41
C HIS A 573 -22.18 -20.58 12.21
N GLY A 574 -22.82 -20.47 11.04
CA GLY A 574 -22.16 -20.03 9.81
C GLY A 574 -21.77 -18.55 9.80
N SER A 575 -20.49 -18.25 9.55
CA SER A 575 -19.97 -16.89 9.32
C SER A 575 -20.17 -16.45 7.86
N ILE A 576 -19.63 -15.29 7.49
CA ILE A 576 -19.58 -14.81 6.10
C ILE A 576 -18.40 -15.45 5.33
N GLY A 577 -17.25 -15.66 6.00
CA GLY A 577 -15.99 -16.12 5.39
C GLY A 577 -15.84 -17.61 5.04
N TYR A 578 -16.91 -18.32 4.65
CA TYR A 578 -16.90 -19.78 4.32
C TYR A 578 -16.48 -20.73 5.46
N PHE A 579 -16.54 -20.28 6.72
CA PHE A 579 -16.37 -21.13 7.91
C PHE A 579 -17.56 -20.95 8.86
N ALA A 580 -17.69 -21.88 9.81
CA ALA A 580 -18.63 -21.80 10.92
C ALA A 580 -17.89 -21.84 12.27
N PHE A 581 -18.40 -21.08 13.25
CA PHE A 581 -17.97 -21.14 14.64
C PHE A 581 -18.59 -22.35 15.34
N TYR A 582 -17.80 -23.05 16.15
CA TYR A 582 -18.21 -24.21 16.96
C TYR A 582 -18.37 -23.82 18.43
N GLU A 583 -19.38 -24.42 19.08
CA GLU A 583 -19.68 -24.29 20.50
C GLU A 583 -20.14 -25.66 21.04
N GLU A 584 -19.63 -26.11 22.19
CA GLU A 584 -20.17 -27.25 22.95
C GLU A 584 -20.39 -26.86 24.42
N ALA A 585 -21.63 -26.99 24.90
CA ALA A 585 -22.05 -26.63 26.25
C ALA A 585 -22.63 -27.80 27.02
N ARG A 586 -22.59 -27.71 28.35
CA ARG A 586 -23.18 -28.69 29.28
C ARG A 586 -23.90 -27.98 30.43
N GLY A 587 -24.92 -28.61 30.97
CA GLY A 587 -25.72 -28.06 32.06
C GLY A 587 -27.00 -28.87 32.28
N THR A 588 -28.11 -28.18 32.53
CA THR A 588 -29.39 -28.83 32.84
C THR A 588 -30.59 -28.17 32.18
N TYR A 589 -31.51 -29.00 31.68
CA TYR A 589 -32.82 -28.61 31.17
C TYR A 589 -33.84 -28.53 32.30
N CYS A 590 -34.61 -27.44 32.38
CA CYS A 590 -35.73 -27.31 33.30
C CYS A 590 -37.06 -27.62 32.62
N ALA A 591 -37.85 -28.53 33.19
CA ALA A 591 -39.17 -28.89 32.64
C ALA A 591 -40.22 -27.76 32.75
N LYS A 592 -40.13 -26.89 33.77
CA LYS A 592 -41.14 -25.84 34.06
C LYS A 592 -41.18 -24.72 33.02
N ASP A 593 -40.02 -24.24 32.60
CA ASP A 593 -39.86 -23.11 31.68
C ASP A 593 -39.30 -23.52 30.31
N LYS A 594 -39.13 -24.84 30.11
CA LYS A 594 -38.63 -25.49 28.89
C LYS A 594 -37.29 -24.93 28.40
N THR A 595 -36.49 -24.36 29.29
CA THR A 595 -35.21 -23.75 28.97
C THR A 595 -34.06 -24.62 29.46
N ALA A 596 -33.04 -24.80 28.62
CA ALA A 596 -31.77 -25.42 29.03
C ALA A 596 -30.76 -24.36 29.47
N TYR A 597 -30.21 -24.55 30.67
CA TYR A 597 -29.29 -23.63 31.33
C TYR A 597 -27.90 -24.24 31.34
N VAL A 598 -26.98 -23.65 30.58
CA VAL A 598 -25.73 -24.30 30.16
C VAL A 598 -24.51 -23.41 30.31
N LEU A 599 -23.35 -24.05 30.42
CA LEU A 599 -22.02 -23.43 30.42
C LEU A 599 -21.21 -23.97 29.24
N VAL A 600 -20.62 -23.06 28.47
CA VAL A 600 -19.77 -23.40 27.31
C VAL A 600 -18.45 -24.01 27.76
N GLY A 601 -18.14 -25.20 27.28
CA GLY A 601 -16.88 -25.93 27.53
C GLY A 601 -15.99 -26.04 26.31
N GLY A 602 -16.57 -26.14 25.11
CA GLY A 602 -15.85 -26.26 23.84
C GLY A 602 -16.05 -25.03 22.94
N LEU A 603 -14.98 -24.63 22.24
CA LEU A 603 -14.98 -23.60 21.18
C LEU A 603 -14.02 -24.04 20.07
N GLY A 604 -14.26 -23.57 18.84
CA GLY A 604 -13.45 -23.86 17.67
C GLY A 604 -14.05 -23.29 16.39
N THR A 605 -13.52 -23.69 15.22
CA THR A 605 -14.05 -23.30 13.90
C THR A 605 -13.90 -24.43 12.89
N TYR A 606 -14.76 -24.48 11.87
CA TYR A 606 -14.73 -25.52 10.82
C TYR A 606 -15.06 -24.93 9.45
N ASP A 607 -14.39 -25.41 8.39
CA ASP A 607 -14.61 -24.98 6.99
C ASP A 607 -15.89 -25.60 6.39
N SER A 608 -17.05 -25.20 6.93
CA SER A 608 -18.39 -25.53 6.39
C SER A 608 -19.34 -24.35 6.63
N ASN A 609 -20.31 -24.14 5.73
CA ASN A 609 -21.26 -23.04 5.82
C ASN A 609 -22.53 -23.28 4.97
N GLY A 610 -23.59 -22.52 5.21
CA GLY A 610 -24.83 -22.55 4.43
C GLY A 610 -25.51 -23.93 4.48
N PRO A 611 -26.08 -24.42 3.36
CA PRO A 611 -26.80 -25.70 3.32
C PRO A 611 -25.98 -26.90 3.81
N TRP A 612 -24.66 -26.90 3.61
CA TRP A 612 -23.77 -27.98 4.06
C TRP A 612 -23.79 -28.17 5.59
N LEU A 613 -24.07 -27.10 6.34
CA LEU A 613 -24.18 -27.13 7.80
C LEU A 613 -25.45 -27.86 8.27
N THR A 614 -26.51 -27.85 7.46
CA THR A 614 -27.77 -28.57 7.73
C THR A 614 -27.65 -30.09 7.53
N TYR A 615 -26.64 -30.55 6.78
CA TYR A 615 -26.37 -31.96 6.51
C TYR A 615 -25.20 -32.54 7.32
N ASP A 616 -24.44 -31.71 8.04
CA ASP A 616 -23.30 -32.15 8.84
C ASP A 616 -23.75 -32.97 10.06
N ARG A 617 -23.48 -34.29 10.03
CA ARG A 617 -23.69 -35.21 11.16
C ARG A 617 -22.63 -35.09 12.26
N GLY A 618 -21.59 -34.27 12.07
CA GLY A 618 -20.40 -34.26 12.93
C GLY A 618 -19.36 -35.32 12.53
N SER A 619 -18.32 -35.48 13.33
CA SER A 619 -17.30 -36.54 13.18
C SER A 619 -16.64 -36.84 14.52
N THR A 620 -16.06 -38.03 14.65
CA THR A 620 -15.20 -38.39 15.80
C THR A 620 -13.75 -37.93 15.63
N GLU A 621 -13.38 -37.35 14.49
CA GLU A 621 -12.06 -36.78 14.22
C GLU A 621 -11.91 -35.35 14.78
N TYR A 622 -10.70 -34.79 14.70
CA TYR A 622 -10.48 -33.37 14.96
C TYR A 622 -10.94 -32.52 13.78
N ARG A 623 -11.43 -31.32 14.06
CA ARG A 623 -11.87 -30.34 13.06
C ARG A 623 -11.24 -28.99 13.33
N GLU A 624 -10.90 -28.27 12.27
CA GLU A 624 -10.36 -26.91 12.28
C GLU A 624 -10.83 -26.13 11.03
N SER A 625 -10.52 -24.84 10.95
CA SER A 625 -10.81 -23.99 9.79
C SER A 625 -9.55 -23.29 9.28
N TYR A 626 -9.15 -23.62 8.05
CA TYR A 626 -8.05 -22.95 7.37
C TYR A 626 -8.45 -21.54 6.90
N TRP A 627 -9.73 -21.30 6.59
CA TRP A 627 -10.22 -19.96 6.22
C TRP A 627 -10.26 -18.99 7.40
N TYR A 628 -10.71 -19.44 8.57
CA TYR A 628 -10.59 -18.68 9.81
C TYR A 628 -9.11 -18.44 10.16
N GLY A 629 -8.29 -19.49 10.05
CA GLY A 629 -6.84 -19.41 10.28
C GLY A 629 -6.17 -18.32 9.42
N LEU A 630 -6.41 -18.34 8.10
CA LEU A 630 -5.83 -17.38 7.16
C LEU A 630 -6.35 -15.94 7.39
N SER A 631 -7.66 -15.76 7.51
CA SER A 631 -8.28 -14.44 7.66
C SER A 631 -7.92 -13.76 9.00
N GLY A 632 -8.01 -14.50 10.10
CA GLY A 632 -7.63 -14.00 11.43
C GLY A 632 -6.13 -13.73 11.56
N SER A 633 -5.27 -14.57 10.97
CA SER A 633 -3.82 -14.31 10.88
C SER A 633 -3.52 -13.02 10.11
N ALA A 634 -4.17 -12.79 8.96
CA ALA A 634 -3.99 -11.58 8.18
C ALA A 634 -4.44 -10.32 8.95
N TRP A 635 -5.56 -10.40 9.68
CA TRP A 635 -6.06 -9.30 10.51
C TRP A 635 -5.14 -8.99 11.70
N ILE A 636 -4.66 -10.00 12.42
CA ILE A 636 -3.70 -9.83 13.53
C ILE A 636 -2.38 -9.25 13.03
N ALA A 637 -1.85 -9.75 11.90
CA ALA A 637 -0.66 -9.18 11.27
C ALA A 637 -0.87 -7.70 10.89
N TYR A 638 -2.03 -7.33 10.36
CA TYR A 638 -2.38 -5.95 10.07
C TYR A 638 -2.42 -5.07 11.32
N ARG A 639 -3.08 -5.53 12.40
CA ARG A 639 -3.11 -4.83 13.70
C ARG A 639 -1.70 -4.66 14.29
N ILE A 640 -0.82 -5.65 14.17
CA ILE A 640 0.59 -5.55 14.61
C ILE A 640 1.34 -4.47 13.82
N LEU A 641 1.19 -4.40 12.50
CA LEU A 641 1.80 -3.36 11.67
C LEU A 641 1.27 -1.96 12.01
N MET A 642 -0.04 -1.83 12.21
CA MET A 642 -0.72 -0.60 12.64
C MET A 642 -0.21 -0.12 14.01
N LEU A 643 -0.10 -1.02 14.99
CA LEU A 643 0.45 -0.69 16.32
C LEU A 643 1.94 -0.33 16.27
N ARG A 644 2.74 -1.02 15.44
CA ARG A 644 4.16 -0.67 15.21
C ARG A 644 4.32 0.74 14.62
N ARG A 645 3.43 1.13 13.70
CA ARG A 645 3.38 2.49 13.14
C ARG A 645 3.03 3.51 14.23
N SER A 646 1.96 3.26 14.99
CA SER A 646 1.55 4.10 16.12
C SER A 646 2.68 4.29 17.16
N TYR A 647 3.30 3.20 17.64
CA TYR A 647 4.43 3.26 18.57
C TYR A 647 5.55 4.18 18.10
N ILE A 648 5.93 4.09 16.81
CA ILE A 648 7.00 4.93 16.26
C ILE A 648 6.55 6.40 16.15
N SER A 649 5.28 6.66 15.84
CA SER A 649 4.69 8.02 15.88
C SER A 649 4.73 8.60 17.30
N CYS A 650 4.17 7.89 18.29
CA CYS A 650 4.17 8.28 19.71
C CYS A 650 5.59 8.51 20.25
N LYS A 651 6.55 7.65 19.88
CA LYS A 651 7.96 7.76 20.26
C LYS A 651 8.67 8.96 19.63
N ARG A 652 8.31 9.34 18.39
CA ARG A 652 8.83 10.53 17.70
C ARG A 652 8.22 11.81 18.25
N TYR A 653 6.89 11.85 18.37
CA TYR A 653 6.14 13.00 18.87
C TYR A 653 6.52 13.30 20.33
N GLY A 654 6.47 12.30 21.23
CA GLY A 654 6.88 12.46 22.61
C GLY A 654 8.33 12.95 22.76
N LYS A 655 9.28 12.41 21.97
CA LYS A 655 10.67 12.90 21.96
C LYS A 655 10.80 14.34 21.44
N ARG A 656 9.85 14.85 20.61
CA ARG A 656 9.82 16.26 20.21
C ARG A 656 9.22 17.13 21.31
N CYS A 657 8.15 16.70 21.97
CA CYS A 657 7.60 17.37 23.15
C CYS A 657 8.64 17.49 24.27
N ASP A 658 9.31 16.39 24.63
CA ASP A 658 10.40 16.35 25.62
C ASP A 658 11.55 17.34 25.27
N ARG A 659 11.77 17.65 23.98
CA ARG A 659 12.80 18.59 23.48
C ARG A 659 12.34 20.05 23.42
N LEU A 660 11.04 20.29 23.30
CA LEU A 660 10.43 21.62 23.32
C LEU A 660 10.05 22.05 24.75
N CYS A 661 10.40 21.25 25.77
CA CYS A 661 9.95 21.38 27.15
C CYS A 661 8.41 21.37 27.29
N GLU A 662 7.74 20.62 26.41
CA GLU A 662 6.29 20.58 26.28
C GLU A 662 5.68 19.36 27.00
N ASN A 663 4.84 19.65 28.00
CA ASN A 663 4.11 18.66 28.77
C ASN A 663 2.76 18.33 28.11
N LEU A 664 2.42 17.04 28.06
CA LEU A 664 1.16 16.54 27.50
C LEU A 664 0.29 15.97 28.65
N ARG A 665 -1.01 16.26 28.67
CA ARG A 665 -1.93 15.71 29.69
C ARG A 665 -2.31 14.28 29.33
N LEU A 666 -2.80 13.50 30.31
CA LEU A 666 -3.25 12.12 30.07
C LEU A 666 -4.30 12.04 28.95
N ASN A 667 -5.32 12.91 28.99
CA ASN A 667 -6.38 12.93 27.97
C ASN A 667 -5.83 13.28 26.58
N ASP A 668 -4.95 14.29 26.49
CA ASP A 668 -4.31 14.71 25.24
C ASP A 668 -3.44 13.58 24.66
N ALA A 669 -2.77 12.81 25.52
CA ALA A 669 -2.00 11.63 25.14
C ALA A 669 -2.88 10.47 24.64
N VAL A 670 -4.08 10.27 25.20
CA VAL A 670 -5.05 9.29 24.69
C VAL A 670 -5.54 9.66 23.29
N VAL A 671 -5.92 10.93 23.06
CA VAL A 671 -6.34 11.42 21.74
C VAL A 671 -5.25 11.18 20.69
N TYR A 672 -4.00 11.56 20.99
CA TYR A 672 -2.87 11.33 20.08
C TYR A 672 -2.66 9.85 19.78
N VAL A 673 -2.69 8.99 20.80
CA VAL A 673 -2.53 7.53 20.65
C VAL A 673 -3.66 6.96 19.78
N GLN A 674 -4.92 7.32 20.03
CA GLN A 674 -6.07 6.84 19.26
C GLN A 674 -6.01 7.24 17.78
N GLU A 675 -5.71 8.50 17.45
CA GLU A 675 -5.56 8.93 16.04
C GLU A 675 -4.38 8.22 15.35
N SER A 676 -3.25 8.01 16.05
CA SER A 676 -2.10 7.28 15.47
C SER A 676 -2.39 5.79 15.16
N MET A 677 -3.40 5.23 15.84
CA MET A 677 -3.91 3.85 15.65
C MET A 677 -5.10 3.77 14.67
N ARG A 678 -5.35 4.82 13.87
CA ARG A 678 -6.36 4.78 12.80
C ARG A 678 -6.10 3.64 11.80
N LEU A 679 -7.16 2.91 11.43
CA LEU A 679 -7.06 1.76 10.53
C LEU A 679 -6.62 2.15 9.11
N SER A 680 -7.23 3.20 8.55
CA SER A 680 -6.90 3.75 7.22
C SER A 680 -5.64 4.62 7.24
N ALA A 681 -4.89 4.61 6.14
CA ALA A 681 -3.91 5.66 5.83
C ALA A 681 -4.63 6.91 5.29
N TYR A 682 -3.98 8.08 5.32
CA TYR A 682 -4.61 9.31 4.79
C TYR A 682 -4.88 9.25 3.29
N ASP A 683 -3.96 8.66 2.50
CA ASP A 683 -4.12 8.47 1.05
C ASP A 683 -4.97 7.24 0.68
N ALA A 684 -5.80 6.72 1.60
CA ALA A 684 -6.61 5.52 1.37
C ALA A 684 -7.76 5.78 0.38
N ARG A 685 -7.81 4.97 -0.69
CA ARG A 685 -8.96 4.85 -1.60
C ARG A 685 -10.01 3.87 -1.05
N ASN A 686 -11.28 4.01 -1.45
CA ASN A 686 -12.39 3.26 -0.84
C ASN A 686 -12.33 1.73 -1.03
N TYR A 687 -11.72 1.19 -2.07
CA TYR A 687 -11.51 -0.27 -2.15
C TYR A 687 -10.60 -0.81 -1.03
N HIS A 688 -9.62 -0.01 -0.57
CA HIS A 688 -8.84 -0.38 0.63
C HIS A 688 -9.69 -0.31 1.89
N ARG A 689 -10.59 0.69 2.00
CA ARG A 689 -11.54 0.79 3.13
C ARG A 689 -12.49 -0.39 3.17
N VAL A 690 -12.97 -0.88 2.02
CA VAL A 690 -13.77 -2.11 1.89
C VAL A 690 -12.99 -3.35 2.35
N ALA A 691 -11.73 -3.50 1.93
CA ALA A 691 -10.89 -4.61 2.38
C ALA A 691 -10.63 -4.58 3.91
N LEU A 692 -10.41 -3.39 4.49
CA LEU A 692 -10.32 -3.23 5.94
C LEU A 692 -11.65 -3.48 6.66
N LEU A 693 -12.76 -3.06 6.06
CA LEU A 693 -14.11 -3.26 6.59
C LEU A 693 -14.45 -4.76 6.66
N TYR A 694 -14.10 -5.54 5.64
CA TYR A 694 -14.26 -6.99 5.65
C TYR A 694 -13.52 -7.65 6.84
N LEU A 695 -12.21 -7.38 6.98
CA LEU A 695 -11.42 -7.94 8.10
C LEU A 695 -11.91 -7.47 9.48
N LEU A 696 -12.44 -6.24 9.56
CA LEU A 696 -13.04 -5.71 10.79
C LEU A 696 -14.39 -6.37 11.10
N VAL A 697 -15.18 -6.76 10.09
CA VAL A 697 -16.46 -7.49 10.26
C VAL A 697 -16.22 -8.94 10.67
N GLU A 698 -15.25 -9.65 10.08
CA GLU A 698 -14.87 -11.00 10.57
C GLU A 698 -14.37 -10.95 12.03
N GLY A 699 -13.62 -9.90 12.38
CA GLY A 699 -13.25 -9.61 13.78
C GLY A 699 -14.44 -9.30 14.68
N LEU A 700 -15.46 -8.62 14.18
CA LEU A 700 -16.71 -8.32 14.89
C LEU A 700 -17.55 -9.59 15.12
N MET A 701 -17.62 -10.49 14.14
CA MET A 701 -18.31 -11.78 14.27
C MET A 701 -17.65 -12.68 15.32
N GLY A 702 -16.30 -12.76 15.33
CA GLY A 702 -15.57 -13.45 16.40
C GLY A 702 -15.82 -12.84 17.79
N ASP A 703 -15.89 -11.50 17.88
CA ASP A 703 -16.21 -10.82 19.14
C ASP A 703 -17.66 -11.07 19.60
N LEU A 704 -18.62 -11.14 18.66
CA LEU A 704 -20.03 -11.45 18.89
C LEU A 704 -20.24 -12.92 19.30
N PHE A 705 -19.42 -13.85 18.80
CA PHE A 705 -19.49 -15.25 19.20
C PHE A 705 -18.92 -15.50 20.59
N LEU A 706 -17.82 -14.84 20.97
CA LEU A 706 -17.28 -14.95 22.33
C LEU A 706 -18.17 -14.30 23.38
N LEU A 707 -18.97 -13.31 22.99
CA LEU A 707 -20.01 -12.69 23.80
C LEU A 707 -21.12 -13.68 24.20
N ILE A 708 -21.49 -14.63 23.33
CA ILE A 708 -22.46 -15.68 23.65
C ILE A 708 -21.85 -16.88 24.38
N ALA A 709 -20.51 -16.94 24.47
CA ALA A 709 -19.76 -18.07 25.02
C ALA A 709 -19.01 -17.79 26.33
N GLN A 710 -19.04 -16.56 26.87
CA GLN A 710 -18.25 -16.19 28.05
C GLN A 710 -19.05 -15.42 29.10
N GLU A 711 -19.02 -15.94 30.34
CA GLU A 711 -19.68 -15.34 31.48
C GLU A 711 -18.79 -14.38 32.30
N GLY A 712 -19.42 -13.71 33.26
CA GLY A 712 -18.75 -12.90 34.27
C GLY A 712 -17.97 -11.71 33.70
N ILE A 713 -16.81 -11.43 34.29
CA ILE A 713 -15.97 -10.27 33.96
C ILE A 713 -15.40 -10.37 32.55
N ILE A 714 -15.08 -11.57 32.06
CA ILE A 714 -14.49 -11.73 30.73
C ILE A 714 -15.54 -11.47 29.64
N GLY A 715 -16.77 -11.97 29.81
CA GLY A 715 -17.91 -11.59 28.97
C GLY A 715 -18.13 -10.08 28.96
N ARG A 716 -18.13 -9.41 30.13
CA ARG A 716 -18.26 -7.94 30.23
C ARG A 716 -17.17 -7.16 29.46
N LEU A 717 -15.92 -7.63 29.48
CA LEU A 717 -14.84 -7.06 28.67
C LEU A 717 -15.06 -7.30 27.16
N GLN A 718 -15.64 -8.44 26.79
CA GLN A 718 -15.93 -8.80 25.40
C GLN A 718 -16.98 -7.86 24.76
N TYR A 719 -18.00 -7.42 25.51
CA TYR A 719 -18.94 -6.39 25.04
C TYR A 719 -18.25 -5.04 24.75
N ILE A 720 -17.21 -4.67 25.51
CA ILE A 720 -16.44 -3.44 25.27
C ILE A 720 -15.61 -3.56 23.99
N SER A 721 -15.03 -4.73 23.71
CA SER A 721 -14.35 -5.02 22.43
C SER A 721 -15.31 -4.91 21.25
N LEU A 722 -16.51 -5.51 21.36
CA LEU A 722 -17.57 -5.41 20.35
C LEU A 722 -17.95 -3.95 20.08
N GLY A 723 -18.20 -3.16 21.14
CA GLY A 723 -18.52 -1.74 21.02
C GLY A 723 -17.43 -0.93 20.31
N TYR A 724 -16.16 -1.16 20.66
CA TYR A 724 -15.01 -0.51 20.03
C TYR A 724 -14.85 -0.90 18.55
N ASN A 725 -15.01 -2.19 18.21
CA ASN A 725 -14.92 -2.64 16.82
C ASN A 725 -16.11 -2.14 15.98
N LEU A 726 -17.32 -2.07 16.54
CA LEU A 726 -18.50 -1.48 15.89
C LEU A 726 -18.37 0.04 15.70
N SER A 727 -17.79 0.75 16.68
CA SER A 727 -17.36 2.16 16.57
C SER A 727 -16.33 2.34 15.44
N GLY A 728 -15.45 1.36 15.24
CA GLY A 728 -14.55 1.25 14.09
C GLY A 728 -15.28 1.10 12.75
N VAL A 729 -16.29 0.22 12.67
CA VAL A 729 -17.13 0.01 11.48
C VAL A 729 -17.86 1.29 11.09
N MET A 730 -18.55 1.92 12.05
CA MET A 730 -19.25 3.20 11.84
C MET A 730 -18.32 4.27 11.30
N SER A 731 -17.11 4.38 11.85
CA SER A 731 -16.12 5.37 11.39
C SER A 731 -15.57 5.06 10.00
N MET A 732 -15.32 3.79 9.65
CA MET A 732 -14.83 3.42 8.32
C MET A 732 -15.87 3.69 7.23
N LEU A 733 -17.14 3.38 7.51
CA LEU A 733 -18.27 3.70 6.65
C LEU A 733 -18.43 5.23 6.48
N PHE A 734 -18.32 5.99 7.56
CA PHE A 734 -18.39 7.46 7.48
C PHE A 734 -17.23 8.06 6.67
N GLU A 735 -15.98 7.56 6.82
CA GLU A 735 -14.85 7.95 5.96
C GLU A 735 -15.11 7.66 4.47
N MET A 736 -15.76 6.53 4.15
CA MET A 736 -16.10 6.20 2.77
C MET A 736 -17.10 7.21 2.20
N VAL A 737 -18.18 7.55 2.92
CA VAL A 737 -19.17 8.56 2.50
C VAL A 737 -18.55 9.96 2.42
N GLU A 738 -17.67 10.32 3.36
CA GLU A 738 -16.95 11.61 3.37
C GLU A 738 -16.10 11.79 2.10
N THR A 739 -15.40 10.74 1.65
CA THR A 739 -14.62 10.75 0.39
C THR A 739 -15.45 10.66 -0.89
N MET A 740 -16.76 10.41 -0.80
CA MET A 740 -17.68 10.44 -1.94
C MET A 740 -18.37 11.81 -2.09
N HIS A 741 -18.12 12.76 -1.19
CA HIS A 741 -18.67 14.12 -1.19
C HIS A 741 -20.21 14.20 -1.21
N TRP A 742 -20.89 13.14 -0.76
CA TRP A 742 -22.36 13.04 -0.70
C TRP A 742 -23.01 13.93 0.39
N ILE A 743 -22.22 14.47 1.32
CA ILE A 743 -22.69 15.22 2.49
C ILE A 743 -21.97 16.57 2.54
N GLY A 744 -22.74 17.66 2.68
CA GLY A 744 -22.18 19.01 2.81
C GLY A 744 -21.47 19.25 4.16
N GLU A 745 -20.45 20.12 4.14
CA GLU A 745 -19.51 20.36 5.26
C GLU A 745 -20.18 20.64 6.62
N ARG A 746 -21.30 21.37 6.64
CA ARG A 746 -22.05 21.64 7.89
C ARG A 746 -22.62 20.36 8.51
N THR A 747 -23.20 19.49 7.69
CA THR A 747 -23.80 18.21 8.12
C THR A 747 -22.71 17.21 8.48
N GLN A 748 -21.62 17.17 7.72
CA GLN A 748 -20.41 16.40 8.03
C GLN A 748 -19.82 16.80 9.39
N SER A 749 -19.71 18.10 9.67
CA SER A 749 -19.24 18.65 10.94
C SER A 749 -20.16 18.29 12.11
N LEU A 750 -21.48 18.42 11.92
CA LEU A 750 -22.50 18.03 12.89
C LEU A 750 -22.40 16.54 13.24
N ILE A 751 -22.26 15.66 12.24
CA ILE A 751 -22.12 14.21 12.45
C ILE A 751 -20.81 13.88 13.17
N LYS A 752 -19.67 14.47 12.77
CA LYS A 752 -18.38 14.28 13.48
C LYS A 752 -18.49 14.71 14.94
N ARG A 753 -19.12 15.84 15.24
CA ARG A 753 -19.27 16.37 16.60
C ARG A 753 -20.26 15.57 17.45
N LEU A 754 -21.35 15.04 16.89
CA LEU A 754 -22.32 14.21 17.63
C LEU A 754 -21.86 12.77 17.85
N LEU A 755 -21.33 12.10 16.82
CA LEU A 755 -21.10 10.64 16.84
C LEU A 755 -19.63 10.22 17.01
N PHE A 756 -18.70 11.10 16.64
CA PHE A 756 -17.26 10.83 16.60
C PHE A 756 -16.48 11.81 17.49
N ASN A 757 -17.01 12.10 18.68
CA ASN A 757 -16.29 12.88 19.69
C ASN A 757 -15.69 11.99 20.79
N TYR A 758 -14.58 12.45 21.37
CA TYR A 758 -13.87 11.74 22.43
C TYR A 758 -14.68 11.63 23.73
N GLU A 759 -15.42 12.68 24.08
CA GLU A 759 -16.16 12.78 25.35
C GLU A 759 -17.28 11.74 25.51
N THR A 760 -17.94 11.33 24.43
CA THR A 760 -19.02 10.32 24.47
C THR A 760 -18.67 8.97 23.86
N MET A 761 -17.49 8.82 23.24
CA MET A 761 -17.08 7.56 22.59
C MET A 761 -17.20 6.36 23.55
N LEU A 762 -16.49 6.43 24.68
CA LEU A 762 -16.45 5.39 25.71
C LEU A 762 -17.79 5.24 26.45
N LEU A 763 -18.52 6.34 26.68
CA LEU A 763 -19.84 6.31 27.31
C LEU A 763 -20.85 5.51 26.48
N GLY A 764 -20.84 5.71 25.16
CA GLY A 764 -21.63 4.90 24.22
C GLY A 764 -21.25 3.42 24.28
N GLU A 765 -19.96 3.10 24.27
CA GLU A 765 -19.46 1.72 24.30
C GLU A 765 -19.85 1.01 25.62
N CYS A 766 -19.72 1.67 26.77
CA CYS A 766 -20.13 1.12 28.07
C CYS A 766 -21.65 0.95 28.23
N ILE A 767 -22.48 1.90 27.77
CA ILE A 767 -23.95 1.78 27.87
C ILE A 767 -24.48 0.74 26.87
N CYS A 768 -23.92 0.68 25.67
CA CYS A 768 -24.24 -0.38 24.70
C CYS A 768 -23.91 -1.77 25.27
N ALA A 769 -22.74 -1.93 25.90
CA ALA A 769 -22.35 -3.16 26.59
C ALA A 769 -23.33 -3.57 27.70
N ALA A 770 -23.78 -2.63 28.54
CA ALA A 770 -24.74 -2.91 29.61
C ALA A 770 -26.16 -3.27 29.11
N ALA A 771 -26.60 -2.63 28.02
CA ALA A 771 -27.92 -2.88 27.44
C ALA A 771 -28.00 -4.20 26.63
N MET A 772 -26.87 -4.70 26.12
CA MET A 772 -26.84 -5.74 25.08
C MET A 772 -27.52 -7.06 25.48
N GLN A 773 -27.25 -7.60 26.67
CA GLN A 773 -27.83 -8.87 27.14
C GLN A 773 -29.37 -8.80 27.22
N HIS A 774 -29.89 -7.68 27.70
CA HIS A 774 -31.32 -7.39 27.78
C HIS A 774 -31.93 -7.24 26.39
N TYR A 775 -31.27 -6.52 25.49
CA TYR A 775 -31.71 -6.34 24.11
C TYR A 775 -31.78 -7.66 23.34
N LEU A 776 -30.72 -8.47 23.35
CA LEU A 776 -30.68 -9.77 22.67
C LEU A 776 -31.72 -10.75 23.23
N THR A 777 -31.88 -10.80 24.55
CA THR A 777 -32.91 -11.61 25.22
C THR A 777 -34.33 -11.17 24.83
N ALA A 778 -34.61 -9.86 24.80
CA ALA A 778 -35.91 -9.33 24.39
C ALA A 778 -36.19 -9.58 22.89
N LEU A 779 -35.16 -9.47 22.04
CA LEU A 779 -35.23 -9.71 20.61
C LEU A 779 -35.55 -11.18 20.29
N ASN A 780 -34.84 -12.13 20.90
CA ASN A 780 -35.10 -13.57 20.75
C ASN A 780 -36.46 -13.98 21.32
N ARG A 781 -36.93 -13.34 22.40
CA ARG A 781 -38.28 -13.58 22.96
C ARG A 781 -39.41 -12.89 22.18
N SER A 782 -39.10 -12.06 21.18
CA SER A 782 -40.09 -11.28 20.42
C SER A 782 -41.04 -12.16 19.59
N LYS A 783 -42.25 -11.65 19.32
CA LYS A 783 -43.24 -12.34 18.48
C LYS A 783 -42.75 -12.57 17.03
N GLY A 784 -41.82 -11.75 16.54
CA GLY A 784 -41.21 -11.92 15.23
C GLY A 784 -40.30 -13.14 15.18
N PHE A 785 -39.29 -13.21 16.06
CA PHE A 785 -38.32 -14.31 16.02
C PHE A 785 -38.90 -15.66 16.48
N LYS A 786 -40.03 -15.67 17.20
CA LYS A 786 -40.83 -16.89 17.43
C LYS A 786 -41.41 -17.54 16.16
N ARG A 787 -41.43 -16.87 14.99
CA ARG A 787 -41.85 -17.46 13.70
C ARG A 787 -40.70 -17.83 12.77
N SER A 788 -39.44 -17.67 13.21
CA SER A 788 -38.25 -17.75 12.33
C SER A 788 -38.08 -19.04 11.54
N ASP A 789 -38.58 -20.18 12.02
CA ASP A 789 -38.51 -21.46 11.29
C ASP A 789 -39.32 -21.42 9.99
N TYR A 790 -40.51 -20.80 10.01
CA TYR A 790 -41.34 -20.63 8.81
C TYR A 790 -40.67 -19.67 7.82
N GLU A 791 -40.22 -18.51 8.28
CA GLU A 791 -39.58 -17.49 7.42
C GLU A 791 -38.25 -17.99 6.81
N ALA A 792 -37.45 -18.74 7.59
CA ALA A 792 -36.21 -19.34 7.11
C ALA A 792 -36.45 -20.44 6.06
N LYS A 793 -37.52 -21.23 6.19
CA LYS A 793 -37.94 -22.23 5.20
C LYS A 793 -38.52 -21.57 3.94
N LEU A 794 -39.16 -20.42 4.06
CA LEU A 794 -39.77 -19.67 2.95
C LEU A 794 -38.71 -18.97 2.08
N VAL A 795 -37.70 -18.34 2.69
CA VAL A 795 -36.72 -17.49 1.97
C VAL A 795 -35.38 -18.19 1.80
N SER A 796 -34.73 -18.57 2.91
CA SER A 796 -33.49 -19.35 3.03
C SER A 796 -32.94 -19.16 4.46
N PRO A 797 -32.40 -20.20 5.13
CA PRO A 797 -31.71 -20.04 6.42
C PRO A 797 -30.56 -19.03 6.37
N TYR A 798 -29.85 -18.93 5.24
CA TYR A 798 -28.73 -18.00 5.09
C TYR A 798 -29.20 -16.55 4.95
N VAL A 799 -30.26 -16.31 4.16
CA VAL A 799 -30.84 -14.96 3.99
C VAL A 799 -31.54 -14.50 5.27
N TRP A 800 -32.29 -15.40 5.93
CA TRP A 800 -32.94 -15.08 7.21
C TRP A 800 -31.92 -14.83 8.33
N SER A 801 -30.78 -15.52 8.32
CA SER A 801 -29.65 -15.20 9.21
C SER A 801 -29.06 -13.81 8.97
N LEU A 802 -28.91 -13.39 7.70
CA LEU A 802 -28.47 -12.03 7.39
C LEU A 802 -29.46 -10.98 7.94
N VAL A 803 -30.77 -11.25 7.88
CA VAL A 803 -31.80 -10.38 8.49
C VAL A 803 -31.66 -10.36 10.02
N GLY A 804 -31.51 -11.52 10.67
CA GLY A 804 -31.35 -11.60 12.14
C GLY A 804 -30.13 -10.85 12.65
N HIS A 805 -28.97 -11.04 12.02
CA HIS A 805 -27.75 -10.28 12.32
C HIS A 805 -27.89 -8.79 11.98
N GLY A 806 -28.58 -8.47 10.88
CA GLY A 806 -28.91 -7.09 10.52
C GLY A 806 -29.71 -6.38 11.60
N VAL A 807 -30.73 -7.03 12.18
CA VAL A 807 -31.52 -6.48 13.29
C VAL A 807 -30.65 -6.26 14.52
N ILE A 808 -29.79 -7.23 14.90
CA ILE A 808 -28.83 -7.06 16.00
C ILE A 808 -27.96 -5.82 15.77
N VAL A 809 -27.24 -5.76 14.64
CA VAL A 809 -26.28 -4.68 14.35
C VAL A 809 -26.98 -3.32 14.28
N LEU A 810 -28.16 -3.23 13.68
CA LEU A 810 -28.95 -1.99 13.64
C LEU A 810 -29.39 -1.56 15.05
N GLY A 811 -29.78 -2.50 15.92
CA GLY A 811 -30.07 -2.22 17.33
C GLY A 811 -28.85 -1.71 18.10
N CYS A 812 -27.70 -2.37 17.95
CA CYS A 812 -26.44 -1.93 18.56
C CYS A 812 -26.05 -0.52 18.10
N VAL A 813 -26.12 -0.25 16.79
CA VAL A 813 -25.82 1.06 16.20
C VAL A 813 -26.82 2.11 16.67
N LEU A 814 -28.12 1.81 16.73
CA LEU A 814 -29.15 2.75 17.23
C LEU A 814 -28.88 3.17 18.67
N VAL A 815 -28.53 2.23 19.56
CA VAL A 815 -28.15 2.53 20.95
C VAL A 815 -26.89 3.39 21.00
N LEU A 816 -25.83 3.02 20.25
CA LEU A 816 -24.58 3.80 20.20
C LEU A 816 -24.80 5.23 19.69
N VAL A 817 -25.53 5.38 18.57
CA VAL A 817 -25.86 6.67 17.96
C VAL A 817 -26.67 7.54 18.91
N THR A 818 -27.69 6.98 19.55
CA THR A 818 -28.57 7.70 20.48
C THR A 818 -27.81 8.15 21.71
N VAL A 819 -27.06 7.25 22.36
CA VAL A 819 -26.27 7.58 23.55
C VAL A 819 -25.19 8.62 23.26
N ARG A 820 -24.45 8.48 22.15
CA ARG A 820 -23.40 9.44 21.78
C ARG A 820 -23.96 10.82 21.46
N SER A 821 -25.08 10.87 20.72
CA SER A 821 -25.77 12.12 20.36
C SER A 821 -26.34 12.83 21.59
N LEU A 822 -27.08 12.12 22.44
CA LEU A 822 -27.65 12.70 23.67
C LEU A 822 -26.55 13.17 24.62
N GLY A 823 -25.50 12.36 24.82
CA GLY A 823 -24.34 12.77 25.62
C GLY A 823 -23.65 14.03 25.07
N ALA A 824 -23.52 14.16 23.75
CA ALA A 824 -22.90 15.32 23.11
C ALA A 824 -23.77 16.57 23.25
N ILE A 825 -25.09 16.44 23.07
CA ILE A 825 -26.07 17.52 23.28
C ILE A 825 -26.05 17.99 24.74
N ILE A 826 -26.07 17.07 25.71
CA ILE A 826 -25.99 17.39 27.14
C ILE A 826 -24.65 18.09 27.45
N TYR A 827 -23.52 17.55 26.98
CA TYR A 827 -22.19 18.14 27.18
C TYR A 827 -22.09 19.56 26.60
N MET A 828 -22.65 19.81 25.41
CA MET A 828 -22.75 21.15 24.82
C MET A 828 -23.60 22.09 25.69
N ARG A 829 -24.78 21.64 26.14
CA ARG A 829 -25.69 22.46 26.94
C ARG A 829 -25.10 22.85 28.29
N VAL A 830 -24.32 21.97 28.91
CA VAL A 830 -23.62 22.18 30.19
C VAL A 830 -22.38 23.06 30.01
N LYS A 831 -21.54 22.80 29.00
CA LYS A 831 -20.22 23.45 28.87
C LYS A 831 -20.23 24.78 28.11
N TYR A 832 -21.10 24.93 27.11
CA TYR A 832 -21.15 26.10 26.23
C TYR A 832 -22.49 26.85 26.30
N GLY A 833 -23.43 26.39 27.12
CA GLY A 833 -24.77 26.97 27.29
C GLY A 833 -25.70 26.85 26.07
N CYS A 834 -25.16 26.50 24.90
CA CYS A 834 -25.84 26.53 23.61
C CYS A 834 -25.37 25.41 22.67
N PHE A 835 -26.13 25.14 21.62
CA PHE A 835 -25.85 24.09 20.63
C PHE A 835 -25.08 24.59 19.39
N ALA A 836 -24.77 25.90 19.29
CA ALA A 836 -24.14 26.50 18.12
C ALA A 836 -22.81 25.82 17.74
N VAL A 837 -22.03 25.40 18.75
CA VAL A 837 -20.75 24.67 18.60
C VAL A 837 -20.90 23.36 17.79
N LEU A 838 -22.09 22.76 17.70
CA LEU A 838 -22.31 21.58 16.85
C LEU A 838 -22.34 21.90 15.34
N ILE A 839 -22.68 23.14 14.95
CA ILE A 839 -22.97 23.53 13.56
C ILE A 839 -21.99 24.61 13.03
N THR A 840 -21.42 25.45 13.90
CA THR A 840 -20.48 26.52 13.48
C THR A 840 -19.23 25.93 12.80
N PRO A 841 -18.90 26.31 11.56
CA PRO A 841 -17.70 25.82 10.89
C PRO A 841 -16.43 26.38 11.53
N CYS A 842 -15.32 25.64 11.38
CA CYS A 842 -14.00 26.04 11.85
C CYS A 842 -12.97 25.69 10.78
N CYS A 843 -12.17 26.68 10.35
CA CYS A 843 -11.20 26.50 9.28
C CYS A 843 -10.14 25.40 9.55
N VAL A 844 -9.89 25.06 10.81
CA VAL A 844 -9.03 23.94 11.21
C VAL A 844 -9.69 22.59 10.89
N ASP A 845 -10.99 22.44 11.16
CA ASP A 845 -11.75 21.23 10.79
C ASP A 845 -11.78 21.07 9.26
N SER A 846 -12.02 22.16 8.51
CA SER A 846 -11.98 22.19 7.05
C SER A 846 -10.59 21.82 6.48
N THR A 847 -9.51 22.28 7.13
CA THR A 847 -8.12 22.00 6.71
C THR A 847 -7.72 20.55 7.01
N LEU A 848 -8.18 19.98 8.11
CA LEU A 848 -8.00 18.56 8.41
C LEU A 848 -8.80 17.67 7.44
N GLY A 849 -10.09 17.98 7.24
CA GLY A 849 -11.01 17.21 6.40
C GLY A 849 -11.05 15.74 6.81
N ILE A 850 -10.82 14.84 5.84
CA ILE A 850 -10.73 13.39 6.08
C ILE A 850 -9.60 12.97 7.03
N ARG A 851 -8.59 13.83 7.30
CA ARG A 851 -7.43 13.48 8.14
C ARG A 851 -7.77 13.41 9.62
N GLY A 852 -8.74 14.20 10.08
CA GLY A 852 -9.27 14.13 11.45
C GLY A 852 -10.41 13.12 11.56
N LYS A 853 -10.25 12.09 12.40
CA LYS A 853 -11.26 11.05 12.63
C LYS A 853 -12.14 11.39 13.83
N LEU A 854 -11.55 11.64 15.00
CA LEU A 854 -12.25 12.05 16.21
C LEU A 854 -12.21 13.58 16.42
N ILE A 855 -13.19 14.12 17.14
CA ILE A 855 -13.24 15.51 17.62
C ILE A 855 -13.13 15.54 19.15
N VAL A 856 -12.49 16.56 19.72
CA VAL A 856 -12.55 16.85 21.16
C VAL A 856 -13.53 18.01 21.36
N LEU A 857 -14.79 17.72 21.72
CA LEU A 857 -15.85 18.72 21.86
C LEU A 857 -15.47 19.80 22.87
N GLY A 858 -14.81 19.40 23.95
CA GLY A 858 -14.33 20.28 25.00
C GLY A 858 -13.06 21.06 24.64
N GLY A 859 -12.47 20.80 23.48
CA GLY A 859 -11.26 21.40 22.97
C GLY A 859 -11.47 22.74 22.25
N TYR A 860 -12.73 23.10 21.97
CA TYR A 860 -13.03 24.38 21.34
C TYR A 860 -13.10 25.54 22.36
N ALA A 861 -12.74 26.73 21.90
CA ALA A 861 -13.17 28.02 22.42
C ALA A 861 -14.22 28.60 21.45
N PHE A 862 -15.27 29.22 21.98
CA PHE A 862 -16.36 29.81 21.20
C PHE A 862 -16.42 31.30 21.54
N GLU A 863 -15.92 32.13 20.64
CA GLU A 863 -15.70 33.58 20.82
C GLU A 863 -16.39 34.31 19.67
N ASN A 864 -17.27 35.27 19.96
CA ASN A 864 -17.94 36.12 18.95
C ASN A 864 -18.61 35.31 17.80
N ARG A 865 -19.35 34.26 18.16
CA ARG A 865 -19.99 33.27 17.24
C ARG A 865 -19.03 32.52 16.32
N LYS A 866 -17.71 32.58 16.56
CA LYS A 866 -16.65 31.91 15.79
C LYS A 866 -15.95 30.86 16.67
N LEU A 867 -15.53 29.75 16.06
CA LEU A 867 -15.06 28.56 16.77
C LEU A 867 -13.54 28.39 16.58
N TYR A 868 -12.80 28.16 17.68
CA TYR A 868 -11.33 28.07 17.67
C TYR A 868 -10.84 26.83 18.45
N TYR A 869 -9.79 26.18 17.97
CA TYR A 869 -9.06 25.13 18.70
C TYR A 869 -8.20 25.72 19.82
N ARG A 870 -8.33 25.19 21.03
CA ARG A 870 -7.42 25.49 22.15
C ARG A 870 -6.04 24.90 21.91
N LEU A 871 -5.00 25.53 22.46
CA LEU A 871 -3.60 25.08 22.34
C LEU A 871 -3.37 23.63 22.80
N GLN A 872 -4.02 23.21 23.88
CA GLN A 872 -3.94 21.82 24.36
C GLN A 872 -4.53 20.83 23.33
N THR A 873 -5.58 21.23 22.61
CA THR A 873 -6.23 20.40 21.59
C THR A 873 -5.40 20.32 20.31
N LEU A 874 -4.74 21.41 19.89
CA LEU A 874 -3.75 21.33 18.80
C LEU A 874 -2.63 20.33 19.14
N LYS A 875 -2.12 20.36 20.39
CA LYS A 875 -1.14 19.38 20.90
C LYS A 875 -1.70 17.95 20.98
N ALA A 876 -2.95 17.77 21.42
CA ALA A 876 -3.61 16.46 21.46
C ALA A 876 -3.70 15.77 20.08
N PHE A 877 -3.95 16.53 19.00
CA PHE A 877 -3.89 16.01 17.63
C PHE A 877 -2.48 15.97 17.03
N GLY A 878 -1.44 16.38 17.76
CA GLY A 878 -0.08 16.47 17.27
C GLY A 878 0.15 17.52 16.17
N MET A 879 -0.74 18.51 16.07
CA MET A 879 -0.58 19.66 15.18
C MET A 879 0.52 20.59 15.70
N MET A 880 1.42 21.01 14.80
CA MET A 880 2.56 21.87 15.13
C MET A 880 2.66 23.03 14.14
N LYS A 881 3.33 24.11 14.59
CA LYS A 881 3.67 25.26 13.76
C LYS A 881 4.96 24.96 13.01
N MET A 882 5.01 25.25 11.72
CA MET A 882 6.27 25.45 11.00
C MET A 882 6.41 26.93 10.64
N GLN A 883 7.63 27.44 10.70
CA GLN A 883 7.97 28.77 10.22
C GLN A 883 9.12 28.69 9.21
N GLU A 884 8.99 29.41 8.10
CA GLU A 884 10.03 29.52 7.07
C GLU A 884 10.84 30.81 7.23
N GLU A 885 11.91 30.96 6.44
CA GLU A 885 12.91 32.03 6.59
C GLU A 885 12.35 33.43 6.22
N ASP A 886 11.26 33.48 5.47
CA ASP A 886 10.44 34.67 5.18
C ASP A 886 9.52 35.07 6.35
N GLY A 887 9.46 34.25 7.40
CA GLY A 887 8.58 34.41 8.55
C GLY A 887 7.20 33.75 8.41
N SER A 888 6.84 33.18 7.26
CA SER A 888 5.51 32.60 7.00
C SER A 888 5.19 31.42 7.92
N GLU A 889 4.00 31.42 8.52
CA GLU A 889 3.53 30.37 9.43
C GLU A 889 2.67 29.32 8.71
N PHE A 890 2.90 28.05 9.03
CA PHE A 890 2.20 26.90 8.45
C PHE A 890 1.74 25.89 9.51
N LEU A 891 0.58 25.28 9.27
CA LEU A 891 0.04 24.16 10.04
C LEU A 891 0.63 22.85 9.50
N VAL A 892 1.28 22.09 10.38
CA VAL A 892 1.99 20.85 10.04
C VAL A 892 1.49 19.68 10.88
N LEU A 893 1.29 18.53 10.22
CA LEU A 893 0.81 17.28 10.81
C LEU A 893 1.72 16.11 10.40
N HIS A 894 1.73 15.04 11.19
CA HIS A 894 2.38 13.78 10.83
C HIS A 894 1.52 13.00 9.80
N LYS A 895 2.02 12.78 8.58
CA LYS A 895 1.29 12.06 7.52
C LYS A 895 1.27 10.54 7.79
N LEU A 896 0.07 9.97 7.85
CA LEU A 896 -0.15 8.58 8.20
C LEU A 896 -0.17 7.67 6.97
N TYR A 897 0.93 6.93 6.76
CA TYR A 897 1.07 5.95 5.68
C TYR A 897 0.58 4.54 6.10
N TRP A 898 0.45 3.64 5.12
CA TRP A 898 0.03 2.25 5.32
C TRP A 898 1.02 1.45 6.20
N ILE A 899 2.22 1.18 5.70
CA ILE A 899 3.26 0.35 6.35
C ILE A 899 4.58 1.10 6.53
N ALA A 900 4.91 2.00 5.59
CA ALA A 900 6.11 2.83 5.64
C ALA A 900 6.02 3.85 6.79
N ILE A 901 7.18 4.25 7.32
CA ILE A 901 7.27 5.25 8.40
C ILE A 901 8.47 6.19 8.12
N PRO A 902 8.40 7.02 7.06
CA PRO A 902 9.53 7.82 6.57
C PRO A 902 10.18 8.65 7.66
N ARG A 903 11.50 8.93 7.59
CA ARG A 903 12.17 9.78 8.61
C ARG A 903 11.72 11.25 8.55
N ARG A 904 11.26 11.70 7.38
CA ARG A 904 10.52 12.96 7.17
C ARG A 904 9.06 12.61 6.97
N ASP A 905 8.29 12.64 8.05
CA ASP A 905 6.87 12.30 8.11
C ASP A 905 5.98 13.51 8.45
N LEU A 906 6.57 14.70 8.61
CA LEU A 906 5.85 15.96 8.78
C LEU A 906 5.51 16.61 7.43
N PHE A 907 4.25 16.96 7.25
CA PHE A 907 3.73 17.62 6.05
C PHE A 907 2.94 18.88 6.41
N VAL A 908 3.16 19.94 5.65
CA VAL A 908 2.34 21.15 5.65
C VAL A 908 0.97 20.80 5.09
N ILE A 909 -0.10 21.19 5.78
CA ILE A 909 -1.50 20.98 5.35
C ILE A 909 -2.30 22.28 5.19
N GLY A 910 -1.80 23.40 5.72
CA GLY A 910 -2.41 24.72 5.56
C GLY A 910 -1.45 25.85 5.91
N SER A 911 -1.67 27.03 5.33
CA SER A 911 -1.03 28.29 5.76
C SER A 911 -1.80 28.88 6.95
N VAL A 912 -1.09 29.61 7.82
CA VAL A 912 -1.65 30.27 9.00
C VAL A 912 -1.56 31.78 8.80
N ASN A 913 -2.68 32.48 8.97
CA ASN A 913 -2.76 33.94 8.86
C ASN A 913 -3.52 34.49 10.07
N GLY A 914 -2.78 35.08 11.01
CA GLY A 914 -3.28 35.39 12.35
C GLY A 914 -3.82 34.13 13.01
N ARG A 915 -5.08 34.17 13.48
CA ARG A 915 -5.78 32.99 14.03
C ARG A 915 -6.41 32.08 12.98
N LYS A 916 -6.43 32.44 11.69
CA LYS A 916 -7.09 31.63 10.63
C LYS A 916 -6.10 30.63 10.02
N VAL A 917 -6.61 29.50 9.55
CA VAL A 917 -5.88 28.51 8.75
C VAL A 917 -6.56 28.38 7.38
N GLN A 918 -5.78 28.29 6.30
CA GLN A 918 -6.30 28.04 4.96
C GLN A 918 -5.63 26.79 4.37
N PRO A 919 -6.39 25.86 3.74
CA PRO A 919 -5.80 24.70 3.08
C PRO A 919 -4.82 25.10 1.98
N CYS A 920 -3.72 24.36 1.86
CA CYS A 920 -2.71 24.56 0.81
C CYS A 920 -2.17 23.21 0.31
N PRO A 921 -1.45 23.16 -0.83
CA PRO A 921 -0.90 21.91 -1.37
C PRO A 921 0.00 21.20 -0.36
N GLU A 922 -0.18 19.89 -0.18
CA GLU A 922 0.65 19.11 0.75
C GLU A 922 2.11 19.11 0.30
N ARG A 923 3.00 19.58 1.18
CA ARG A 923 4.45 19.57 0.96
C ARG A 923 5.20 19.15 2.21
N LEU A 924 6.43 18.65 2.02
CA LEU A 924 7.32 18.29 3.12
C LEU A 924 7.61 19.49 4.02
N CYS A 925 7.67 19.23 5.33
CA CYS A 925 8.07 20.21 6.32
C CYS A 925 9.58 20.48 6.23
N ASN A 926 9.94 21.69 5.77
CA ASN A 926 11.32 22.13 5.55
C ASN A 926 11.79 23.20 6.56
N GLY A 927 10.88 23.98 7.14
CA GLY A 927 11.17 25.06 8.09
C GLY A 927 11.33 24.61 9.56
N ILE A 928 11.50 25.58 10.45
CA ILE A 928 11.66 25.35 11.90
C ILE A 928 10.31 24.99 12.51
N VAL A 929 10.26 23.93 13.33
CA VAL A 929 9.02 23.40 13.93
C VAL A 929 8.92 23.73 15.41
N SER A 930 7.81 24.37 15.82
CA SER A 930 7.48 24.72 17.20
C SER A 930 6.04 24.32 17.57
N SER A 931 5.69 24.50 18.84
CA SER A 931 4.28 24.59 19.23
C SER A 931 3.65 25.89 18.73
N PHE A 932 2.32 25.92 18.65
CA PHE A 932 1.55 27.17 18.55
C PHE A 932 1.46 27.87 19.91
N THR A 933 1.47 29.20 19.87
CA THR A 933 1.25 30.10 21.03
C THR A 933 -0.12 30.79 21.00
N GLN A 934 -0.85 30.71 19.88
CA GLN A 934 -2.19 31.27 19.68
C GLN A 934 -3.24 30.20 19.29
N VAL A 935 -4.51 30.45 19.61
CA VAL A 935 -5.63 29.60 19.19
C VAL A 935 -5.94 29.77 17.69
N LEU A 936 -6.34 28.69 17.02
CA LEU A 936 -6.57 28.65 15.57
C LEU A 936 -8.02 28.32 15.22
N GLY A 937 -8.63 29.00 14.26
CA GLY A 937 -10.01 28.77 13.85
C GLY A 937 -10.70 29.98 13.20
N GLY A 938 -12.02 30.04 13.39
CA GLY A 938 -12.90 30.99 12.73
C GLY A 938 -13.32 30.56 11.32
N VAL A 939 -13.92 31.51 10.58
CA VAL A 939 -14.54 31.28 9.28
C VAL A 939 -13.62 31.75 8.14
N VAL A 940 -13.50 30.91 7.10
CA VAL A 940 -12.88 31.27 5.82
C VAL A 940 -13.92 32.04 4.99
N GLY A 941 -13.55 33.20 4.43
CA GLY A 941 -14.50 34.07 3.72
C GLY A 941 -15.00 35.26 4.54
N GLU A 942 -14.07 36.01 5.12
CA GLU A 942 -14.31 37.38 5.59
C GLU A 942 -12.98 38.14 5.48
N ALA A 943 -12.83 38.85 4.36
CA ALA A 943 -11.81 39.85 4.10
C ALA A 943 -12.55 41.12 3.65
N GLY A 944 -12.29 42.24 4.30
CA GLY A 944 -12.96 43.51 3.99
C GLY A 944 -12.56 44.03 2.60
N SER A 945 -13.48 44.77 1.99
CA SER A 945 -13.33 45.48 0.71
C SER A 945 -11.89 45.85 0.31
N THR A 946 -11.38 45.23 -0.75
CA THR A 946 -10.53 45.95 -1.71
C THR A 946 -10.82 45.44 -3.11
N ARG A 947 -11.23 46.37 -3.97
CA ARG A 947 -11.88 46.11 -5.26
C ARG A 947 -10.85 46.02 -6.38
N TRP A 948 -10.72 44.84 -7.00
CA TRP A 948 -10.13 44.70 -8.33
C TRP A 948 -11.07 43.93 -9.25
N HIS A 949 -11.18 44.40 -10.49
CA HIS A 949 -12.27 44.04 -11.39
C HIS A 949 -12.02 42.73 -12.17
N ARG A 950 -13.11 42.05 -12.51
CA ARG A 950 -13.12 41.00 -13.53
C ARG A 950 -12.91 41.66 -14.90
N GLY A 951 -11.77 41.40 -15.54
CA GLY A 951 -11.42 41.81 -16.90
C GLY A 951 -10.85 40.63 -17.68
N ALA A 952 -11.01 40.63 -19.01
CA ALA A 952 -10.68 39.48 -19.85
C ALA A 952 -9.56 39.79 -20.85
N SER A 953 -9.03 38.72 -21.46
CA SER A 953 -8.18 38.68 -22.66
C SER A 953 -6.73 39.20 -22.55
N SER A 954 -5.87 38.52 -23.32
CA SER A 954 -4.56 38.91 -23.86
C SER A 954 -3.65 39.89 -23.09
N ASN A 955 -2.47 39.41 -22.70
CA ASN A 955 -1.27 39.73 -23.50
C ASN A 955 -0.13 38.72 -23.29
N ARG A 956 0.57 38.40 -24.39
CA ARG A 956 1.87 37.71 -24.36
C ARG A 956 2.99 38.74 -24.21
N VAL A 957 3.92 38.54 -23.29
CA VAL A 957 5.31 39.02 -23.41
C VAL A 957 6.23 37.90 -22.90
N ALA A 958 7.43 37.81 -23.46
CA ALA A 958 8.34 36.67 -23.31
C ALA A 958 8.90 36.46 -21.89
N LEU A 959 9.24 35.20 -21.60
CA LEU A 959 10.15 34.81 -20.52
C LEU A 959 11.55 34.61 -21.13
N ALA A 960 12.53 35.34 -20.60
CA ALA A 960 13.97 35.13 -20.86
C ALA A 960 14.72 35.15 -19.52
N PRO A 961 15.83 34.39 -19.36
CA PRO A 961 16.29 33.97 -18.03
C PRO A 961 17.11 35.03 -17.27
N ALA A 962 16.78 35.22 -15.99
CA ALA A 962 17.58 36.02 -15.06
C ALA A 962 18.78 35.22 -14.54
N THR A 963 19.94 35.37 -15.19
CA THR A 963 21.20 34.70 -14.80
C THR A 963 21.67 35.14 -13.41
N ILE A 964 22.03 34.17 -12.55
CA ILE A 964 22.58 34.44 -11.21
C ILE A 964 23.97 35.08 -11.35
N LYS A 965 24.18 36.25 -10.73
CA LYS A 965 25.52 36.82 -10.52
C LYS A 965 26.00 36.59 -9.09
N VAL A 966 27.19 35.99 -8.98
CA VAL A 966 27.92 35.79 -7.73
C VAL A 966 28.59 37.11 -7.31
N GLY A 967 28.53 37.46 -6.03
CA GLY A 967 29.25 38.61 -5.46
C GLY A 967 30.68 38.26 -5.03
N SER A 968 31.59 39.21 -5.18
CA SER A 968 32.93 39.19 -4.56
C SER A 968 33.43 40.64 -4.32
N PRO A 969 34.39 40.85 -3.41
CA PRO A 969 34.55 42.13 -2.71
C PRO A 969 35.44 43.17 -3.39
N ARG A 970 35.46 44.37 -2.79
CA ARG A 970 36.40 45.51 -2.99
C ARG A 970 37.84 45.03 -3.29
N ASN A 971 38.62 45.71 -4.13
CA ASN A 971 39.07 47.09 -3.91
C ASN A 971 39.76 47.74 -5.15
N GLN A 972 40.28 48.96 -4.98
CA GLN A 972 41.31 49.66 -5.80
C GLN A 972 40.95 50.32 -7.17
N SER A 973 40.61 51.61 -7.09
CA SER A 973 41.31 52.74 -7.75
C SER A 973 41.76 52.74 -9.24
N SER A 974 41.19 53.68 -10.00
CA SER A 974 41.86 54.81 -10.70
C SER A 974 41.85 54.90 -12.25
N ARG A 975 41.82 56.19 -12.69
CA ARG A 975 42.09 56.80 -14.00
C ARG A 975 41.10 56.61 -15.18
N GLN A 976 40.89 57.75 -15.85
CA GLN A 976 40.18 57.93 -17.12
C GLN A 976 41.11 57.60 -18.30
N VAL A 977 40.52 57.41 -19.50
CA VAL A 977 40.86 58.17 -20.73
C VAL A 977 39.77 57.95 -21.79
N ASN A 978 39.54 58.94 -22.66
CA ASN A 978 38.59 58.87 -23.77
C ASN A 978 39.19 58.15 -25.00
N SER A 979 38.38 57.67 -25.96
CA SER A 979 38.42 58.18 -27.36
C SER A 979 37.43 57.51 -28.34
N THR A 980 36.54 58.33 -28.92
CA THR A 980 36.08 58.42 -30.33
C THR A 980 35.69 57.22 -31.25
N ARG A 981 34.69 57.54 -32.10
CA ARG A 981 34.55 57.27 -33.56
C ARG A 981 33.78 56.03 -34.10
N GLU A 982 32.53 56.33 -34.50
CA GLU A 982 31.85 56.01 -35.77
C GLU A 982 32.75 56.07 -37.04
N PRO A 983 32.37 55.50 -38.22
CA PRO A 983 31.00 55.55 -38.80
C PRO A 983 30.47 54.34 -39.59
N SER A 984 29.25 54.53 -40.14
CA SER A 984 28.56 53.74 -41.19
C SER A 984 28.66 54.49 -42.55
N PRO A 985 27.82 54.32 -43.62
CA PRO A 985 26.79 53.31 -43.97
C PRO A 985 26.79 52.82 -45.46
N THR A 986 25.99 51.78 -45.78
CA THR A 986 25.12 51.57 -47.00
C THR A 986 24.60 50.10 -46.99
N LYS A 987 23.38 49.66 -47.36
CA LYS A 987 22.18 50.11 -48.13
C LYS A 987 22.22 50.00 -49.68
N VAL A 988 21.65 48.90 -50.20
CA VAL A 988 20.59 48.69 -51.26
C VAL A 988 20.16 47.20 -51.03
N GLY A 989 18.91 46.69 -51.10
CA GLY A 989 17.83 46.78 -52.09
C GLY A 989 17.90 45.56 -53.05
N THR A 990 16.83 44.87 -53.47
CA THR A 990 15.39 45.09 -53.27
C THR A 990 14.58 43.79 -53.45
N LEU A 991 13.29 43.84 -53.11
CA LEU A 991 12.25 42.81 -53.24
C LEU A 991 12.16 42.11 -54.62
N GLU A 992 11.53 40.93 -54.64
CA GLU A 992 10.22 40.78 -55.30
C GLU A 992 9.35 39.72 -54.60
N THR A 993 8.04 39.67 -54.89
CA THR A 993 7.03 38.91 -54.13
C THR A 993 5.93 38.33 -55.01
N SER A 994 5.64 37.03 -54.83
CA SER A 994 4.39 36.37 -55.26
C SER A 994 4.13 35.15 -54.38
#